data_AF-A0A4P5WSX4-F1
#
_entry.id   AF-A0A4P5WSX4-F1
#
_cell.length_a   1.000
_cell.length_b   1.000
_cell.length_c   1.000
_cell.angle_alpha   90.00
_cell.angle_beta   90.00
_cell.angle_gamma   90.00
#
_symmetry.space_group_name_H-M   'P 1'
#
loop_
_entity.id
_entity.type
_entity.pdbx_description
1 polymer ?
#
loop_
_entity_poly.entity_id
_entity_poly.type
_entity_poly.pdbx_seq_one_letter_code
_entity_poly.pdbx_strand_id
1 'polypeptide(L)'
;MRKFPALLAICCLLGSSLLARRCALRTPERIHARPAEIFSLPQQQLQLQLLSTALQAAIRTRQFAQALAISSEITQQTPKDTAAWYNHARLLALNEQNTAALIALNIAVQLGFNQPDALLQNPELASLRSLPGFSLLLRQAGQNPAVTRTASETTTSTTPALLTEQTAIVSVRNTRWVPADFSLVTEFQAPPTLNHKRSLPQITTASPAAALVNQWIQQGSAAGFHGLLYDNRDRDHSTLQPAEFPGLTFVEYAPEARAANADYGIRPFQRFNLPTLGNASTAYVDPILWRSNPRMLLSSELHAALTAQSWYRNQMYCYPEHRDYDPDHGDMFPVNTPFWIISQGSSGSDQPFMKAILLTIAALHPDVRNELEHSGRLMEIAQWIMRRSLKFVDPAGMQYLSGRAHPVVFQEHDLDTERMVQLAHSLQPSQLPAIAKLSVISEDSATPDTDYFSGQLTEVILNTPIAVGRVYRTLKRSRSMVVDVAAEQLQIGRSPRCHWVVLQSGPDQVHIKPLNTERSRVEITVKWGPAFQLPWQPEMHSQRVDVGVFIDDGVSVSLPAIVSTLLPPCESRTYAGTRLIAVDYNSPQNSPPAADPLLFPTRRWRDEFQYTDQQLTGWIRHSPGQPPAEFNHLGQLKNTTPDGQKLLLPVEYSLSSAPGQPPELLWKPRNSQP
;
A
#
# COMPACT_ATOMS: atom_id res chain seq x y z
N MET A 1 32.97 -20.15 13.01
CA MET A 1 31.56 -20.48 12.71
C MET A 1 30.63 -19.49 13.40
N ARG A 2 30.39 -18.32 12.81
CA ARG A 2 29.34 -17.36 13.17
C ARG A 2 29.05 -16.56 11.89
N LYS A 3 28.09 -17.04 11.11
CA LYS A 3 27.40 -16.31 10.03
C LYS A 3 25.92 -16.27 10.45
N PHE A 4 25.14 -15.31 9.96
CA PHE A 4 23.70 -15.04 10.26
C PHE A 4 23.40 -13.96 11.31
N PRO A 5 23.36 -12.68 10.88
CA PRO A 5 22.27 -11.81 11.34
C PRO A 5 21.50 -11.13 10.21
N ALA A 6 22.04 -11.08 8.97
CA ALA A 6 21.42 -10.31 7.88
C ALA A 6 20.31 -11.06 7.11
N LEU A 7 20.27 -12.39 7.17
CA LEU A 7 19.19 -13.18 6.53
C LEU A 7 17.82 -13.00 7.21
N LEU A 8 17.77 -12.52 8.47
CA LEU A 8 16.51 -12.29 9.18
C LEU A 8 15.74 -11.04 8.71
N ALA A 9 16.44 -10.00 8.26
CA ALA A 9 15.78 -8.79 7.72
C ALA A 9 15.14 -9.07 6.35
N ILE A 10 15.72 -9.99 5.58
CA ILE A 10 15.18 -10.49 4.32
C ILE A 10 13.93 -11.36 4.57
N CYS A 11 13.86 -12.09 5.70
CA CYS A 11 12.69 -12.89 6.07
C CYS A 11 11.42 -12.08 6.38
N CYS A 12 11.52 -10.81 6.78
CA CYS A 12 10.34 -10.00 7.11
C CYS A 12 9.58 -9.50 5.86
N LEU A 13 10.26 -9.38 4.71
CA LEU A 13 9.64 -9.00 3.42
C LEU A 13 9.43 -10.21 2.49
N LEU A 14 10.31 -11.23 2.52
CA LEU A 14 10.03 -12.56 1.95
C LEU A 14 8.87 -13.27 2.66
N GLY A 15 8.47 -12.78 3.83
CA GLY A 15 7.20 -13.12 4.46
C GLY A 15 6.05 -13.04 3.47
N SER A 16 5.99 -12.05 2.57
CA SER A 16 4.92 -11.95 1.56
C SER A 16 4.89 -13.10 0.53
N SER A 17 6.05 -13.67 0.16
CA SER A 17 6.14 -14.79 -0.78
C SER A 17 6.00 -16.17 -0.11
N LEU A 18 6.37 -16.28 1.17
CA LEU A 18 6.11 -17.48 2.00
C LEU A 18 4.70 -17.49 2.61
N LEU A 19 4.11 -16.32 2.92
CA LEU A 19 2.73 -16.15 3.40
C LEU A 19 1.73 -16.39 2.26
N ALA A 20 2.09 -16.12 1.00
CA ALA A 20 1.30 -16.54 -0.16
C ALA A 20 1.12 -18.07 -0.25
N ARG A 21 1.98 -18.87 0.40
CA ARG A 21 1.82 -20.34 0.50
C ARG A 21 0.91 -20.79 1.66
N ARG A 22 0.48 -19.87 2.53
CA ARG A 22 -0.35 -20.13 3.71
C ARG A 22 -1.70 -19.39 3.65
N CYS A 23 -2.26 -19.20 2.46
CA CYS A 23 -3.70 -18.91 2.34
C CYS A 23 -4.46 -20.24 2.32
N ALA A 24 -5.48 -20.40 3.15
CA ALA A 24 -6.28 -21.62 3.20
C ALA A 24 -7.33 -21.64 2.08
N LEU A 25 -7.12 -22.51 1.09
CA LEU A 25 -7.98 -23.67 0.74
C LEU A 25 -7.56 -24.24 -0.64
N ARG A 26 -7.48 -25.58 -0.69
CA ARG A 26 -6.94 -26.47 -1.73
C ARG A 26 -5.53 -26.10 -2.23
N THR A 27 -4.55 -26.92 -1.84
CA THR A 27 -3.33 -27.12 -2.63
C THR A 27 -3.78 -27.35 -4.08
N PRO A 28 -3.45 -26.47 -5.03
CA PRO A 28 -3.84 -26.68 -6.42
C PRO A 28 -3.19 -27.97 -6.93
N GLU A 29 -3.79 -28.59 -7.94
CA GLU A 29 -3.08 -29.52 -8.82
C GLU A 29 -1.67 -28.97 -9.07
N ARG A 30 -0.65 -29.84 -8.98
CA ARG A 30 0.72 -29.43 -9.27
C ARG A 30 0.75 -28.87 -10.69
N ILE A 31 0.77 -27.56 -10.83
CA ILE A 31 1.01 -26.90 -12.11
C ILE A 31 2.43 -27.30 -12.52
N HIS A 32 2.54 -28.17 -13.52
CA HIS A 32 3.81 -28.71 -14.00
C HIS A 32 4.61 -27.71 -14.86
N ALA A 33 4.07 -26.50 -15.09
CA ALA A 33 4.74 -25.45 -15.84
C ALA A 33 5.77 -24.70 -14.99
N ARG A 34 6.86 -24.25 -15.62
CA ARG A 34 7.83 -23.34 -14.97
C ARG A 34 7.24 -21.93 -14.91
N PRO A 35 7.33 -21.23 -13.76
CA PRO A 35 6.90 -19.83 -13.68
C PRO A 35 7.71 -18.99 -14.66
N ALA A 36 7.03 -18.14 -15.43
CA ALA A 36 7.74 -17.24 -16.33
C ALA A 36 8.44 -16.12 -15.55
N GLU A 37 9.69 -15.83 -15.93
CA GLU A 37 10.55 -14.87 -15.22
C GLU A 37 9.93 -13.47 -15.11
N ILE A 38 9.18 -13.05 -16.12
CA ILE A 38 8.55 -11.72 -16.15
C ILE A 38 7.66 -11.45 -14.93
N PHE A 39 6.90 -12.44 -14.46
CA PHE A 39 6.00 -12.29 -13.32
C PHE A 39 6.74 -12.23 -11.98
N SER A 40 8.05 -12.49 -11.97
CA SER A 40 8.92 -12.37 -10.79
C SER A 40 9.73 -11.07 -10.74
N LEU A 41 9.74 -10.28 -11.83
CA LEU A 41 10.48 -9.01 -11.90
C LEU A 41 10.11 -8.01 -10.79
N PRO A 42 8.83 -7.84 -10.38
CA PRO A 42 8.49 -6.92 -9.28
C PRO A 42 9.19 -7.31 -7.97
N GLN A 43 9.14 -8.60 -7.59
CA GLN A 43 9.82 -9.09 -6.39
C GLN A 43 11.34 -8.96 -6.50
N GLN A 44 11.91 -9.27 -7.66
CA GLN A 44 13.35 -9.09 -7.91
C GLN A 44 13.76 -7.62 -7.74
N GLN A 45 13.01 -6.68 -8.32
CA GLN A 45 13.32 -5.26 -8.20
C GLN A 45 13.21 -4.77 -6.74
N LEU A 46 12.20 -5.23 -5.99
CA LEU A 46 12.08 -4.92 -4.56
C LEU A 46 13.28 -5.45 -3.78
N GLN A 47 13.68 -6.71 -4.02
CA GLN A 47 14.83 -7.32 -3.38
C GLN A 47 16.11 -6.54 -3.69
N LEU A 48 16.31 -6.12 -4.93
CA LEU A 48 17.45 -5.31 -5.35
C LEU A 48 17.48 -3.93 -4.68
N GLN A 49 16.32 -3.28 -4.49
CA GLN A 49 16.23 -2.02 -3.75
C GLN A 49 16.62 -2.19 -2.27
N LEU A 50 16.19 -3.28 -1.63
CA LEU A 50 16.58 -3.61 -0.26
C LEU A 50 18.07 -3.90 -0.14
N LEU A 51 18.62 -4.71 -1.04
CA LEU A 51 20.06 -5.01 -1.09
C LEU A 51 20.87 -3.74 -1.34
N SER A 52 20.42 -2.86 -2.23
CA SER A 52 21.08 -1.57 -2.49
C SER A 52 21.10 -0.69 -1.25
N THR A 53 19.98 -0.61 -0.52
CA THR A 53 19.88 0.15 0.74
C THR A 53 20.80 -0.43 1.82
N ALA A 54 20.79 -1.76 1.96
CA ALA A 54 21.65 -2.46 2.90
C ALA A 54 23.14 -2.29 2.56
N LEU A 55 23.49 -2.30 1.27
CA LEU A 55 24.85 -2.05 0.80
C LEU A 55 25.32 -0.65 1.20
N GLN A 56 24.50 0.37 0.94
CA GLN A 56 24.82 1.76 1.33
C GLN A 56 24.97 1.90 2.85
N ALA A 57 24.11 1.23 3.64
CA ALA A 57 24.25 1.20 5.09
C ALA A 57 25.58 0.56 5.51
N ALA A 58 25.91 -0.62 4.98
CA ALA A 58 27.14 -1.34 5.28
C ALA A 58 28.40 -0.52 4.95
N ILE A 59 28.41 0.15 3.79
CA ILE A 59 29.49 1.06 3.38
C ILE A 59 29.63 2.22 4.37
N ARG A 60 28.54 2.91 4.71
CA ARG A 60 28.55 4.02 5.67
C ARG A 60 29.05 3.60 7.05
N THR A 61 28.69 2.41 7.51
CA THR A 61 29.13 1.87 8.81
C THR A 61 30.48 1.14 8.73
N ARG A 62 31.19 1.21 7.60
CA ARG A 62 32.49 0.56 7.37
C ARG A 62 32.48 -0.96 7.60
N GLN A 63 31.35 -1.61 7.36
CA GLN A 63 31.19 -3.07 7.45
C GLN A 63 31.55 -3.73 6.12
N PHE A 64 32.85 -3.68 5.75
CA PHE A 64 33.34 -4.06 4.43
C PHE A 64 33.03 -5.52 4.03
N ALA A 65 33.19 -6.48 4.94
CA ALA A 65 32.86 -7.88 4.66
C ALA A 65 31.37 -8.07 4.33
N GLN A 66 30.49 -7.29 4.97
CA GLN A 66 29.06 -7.30 4.69
C GLN A 66 28.77 -6.64 3.33
N ALA A 67 29.36 -5.47 3.07
CA ALA A 67 29.22 -4.77 1.79
C ALA A 67 29.67 -5.64 0.61
N LEU A 68 30.76 -6.40 0.76
CA LEU A 68 31.25 -7.32 -0.27
C LEU A 68 30.27 -8.49 -0.50
N ALA A 69 29.72 -9.07 0.57
CA ALA A 69 28.72 -10.13 0.46
C ALA A 69 27.45 -9.65 -0.25
N ILE A 70 26.94 -8.46 0.13
CA ILE A 70 25.74 -7.87 -0.49
C ILE A 70 25.99 -7.54 -1.95
N SER A 71 27.12 -6.91 -2.29
CA SER A 71 27.43 -6.59 -3.70
C SER A 71 27.58 -7.85 -4.57
N SER A 72 28.10 -8.95 -4.02
CA SER A 72 28.12 -10.24 -4.71
C SER A 72 26.73 -10.83 -4.94
N GLU A 73 25.79 -10.62 -4.02
CA GLU A 73 24.40 -11.06 -4.20
C GLU A 73 23.72 -10.25 -5.31
N ILE A 74 23.96 -8.92 -5.35
CA ILE A 74 23.44 -8.05 -6.41
C ILE A 74 23.94 -8.52 -7.78
N THR A 75 25.24 -8.77 -7.96
CA THR A 75 25.76 -9.23 -9.27
C THR A 75 25.25 -10.60 -9.70
N GLN A 76 24.90 -11.48 -8.75
CA GLN A 76 24.25 -12.75 -9.04
C GLN A 76 22.79 -12.58 -9.50
N GLN A 77 22.06 -11.62 -8.93
CA GLN A 77 20.68 -11.33 -9.31
C GLN A 77 20.59 -10.49 -10.59
N THR A 78 21.59 -9.66 -10.87
CA THR A 78 21.66 -8.81 -12.07
C THR A 78 22.94 -9.08 -12.86
N PRO A 79 23.11 -10.29 -13.42
CA PRO A 79 24.36 -10.67 -14.09
C PRO A 79 24.67 -9.83 -15.33
N LYS A 80 23.69 -9.12 -15.88
CA LYS A 80 23.82 -8.22 -17.03
C LYS A 80 23.94 -6.74 -16.65
N ASP A 81 23.92 -6.40 -15.36
CA ASP A 81 24.03 -5.01 -14.91
C ASP A 81 25.49 -4.58 -14.78
N THR A 82 25.89 -3.74 -15.73
CA THR A 82 27.20 -3.11 -15.81
C THR A 82 27.60 -2.35 -14.54
N ALA A 83 26.68 -1.58 -13.95
CA ALA A 83 26.95 -0.78 -12.76
C ALA A 83 27.11 -1.65 -11.51
N ALA A 84 26.34 -2.74 -11.40
CA ALA A 84 26.50 -3.72 -10.33
C ALA A 84 27.90 -4.34 -10.32
N TRP A 85 28.39 -4.79 -11.48
CA TRP A 85 29.74 -5.37 -11.60
C TRP A 85 30.86 -4.37 -11.34
N TYR A 86 30.72 -3.13 -11.83
CA TYR A 86 31.68 -2.06 -11.54
C TYR A 86 31.76 -1.74 -10.02
N ASN A 87 30.61 -1.59 -9.36
CA ASN A 87 30.57 -1.33 -7.92
C ASN A 87 31.10 -2.50 -7.08
N HIS A 88 30.83 -3.75 -7.50
CA HIS A 88 31.40 -4.93 -6.86
C HIS A 88 32.93 -4.98 -6.98
N ALA A 89 33.46 -4.63 -8.16
CA ALA A 89 34.91 -4.59 -8.37
C ALA A 89 35.63 -3.57 -7.50
N ARG A 90 35.01 -2.39 -7.29
CA ARG A 90 35.52 -1.37 -6.36
C ARG A 90 35.65 -1.91 -4.93
N LEU A 91 34.64 -2.62 -4.44
CA LEU A 91 34.64 -3.22 -3.11
C LEU A 91 35.68 -4.36 -2.99
N LEU A 92 35.87 -5.15 -4.05
CA LEU A 92 36.93 -6.17 -4.10
C LEU A 92 38.33 -5.55 -4.04
N ALA A 93 38.55 -4.46 -4.77
CA ALA A 93 39.84 -3.75 -4.78
C ALA A 93 40.15 -3.11 -3.41
N LEU A 94 39.15 -2.50 -2.76
CA LEU A 94 39.27 -1.98 -1.39
C LEU A 94 39.58 -3.07 -0.36
N ASN A 95 39.14 -4.30 -0.62
CA ASN A 95 39.41 -5.47 0.23
C ASN A 95 40.67 -6.24 -0.22
N GLU A 96 41.54 -5.61 -1.02
CA GLU A 96 42.81 -6.15 -1.54
C GLU A 96 42.68 -7.44 -2.39
N GLN A 97 41.48 -7.75 -2.88
CA GLN A 97 41.21 -8.90 -3.75
C GLN A 97 41.44 -8.56 -5.22
N ASN A 98 42.65 -8.11 -5.55
CA ASN A 98 42.96 -7.46 -6.82
C ASN A 98 42.66 -8.34 -8.07
N THR A 99 42.93 -9.65 -8.00
CA THR A 99 42.63 -10.57 -9.11
C THR A 99 41.13 -10.68 -9.35
N ALA A 100 40.32 -10.82 -8.29
CA ALA A 100 38.87 -10.88 -8.40
C ALA A 100 38.29 -9.54 -8.88
N ALA A 101 38.85 -8.42 -8.41
CA ALA A 101 38.47 -7.09 -8.85
C ALA A 101 38.68 -6.89 -10.36
N LEU A 102 39.82 -7.34 -10.91
CA LEU A 102 40.08 -7.29 -12.35
C LEU A 102 39.08 -8.15 -13.15
N ILE A 103 38.70 -9.33 -12.64
CA ILE A 103 37.68 -10.18 -13.28
C ILE A 103 36.32 -9.46 -13.30
N ALA A 104 35.90 -8.89 -12.18
CA ALA A 104 34.64 -8.15 -12.09
C ALA A 104 34.62 -6.89 -12.99
N LEU A 105 35.74 -6.15 -13.06
CA LEU A 105 35.87 -5.02 -14.01
C LEU A 105 35.82 -5.50 -15.46
N ASN A 106 36.45 -6.62 -15.79
CA ASN A 106 36.37 -7.18 -17.14
C ASN A 106 34.93 -7.53 -17.53
N ILE A 107 34.16 -8.13 -16.63
CA ILE A 107 32.73 -8.40 -16.86
C ILE A 107 31.98 -7.08 -17.09
N ALA A 108 32.20 -6.05 -16.25
CA ALA A 108 31.57 -4.75 -16.44
C ALA A 108 31.90 -4.13 -17.82
N VAL A 109 33.17 -4.14 -18.24
CA VAL A 109 33.60 -3.62 -19.55
C VAL A 109 32.97 -4.42 -20.70
N GLN A 110 32.93 -5.75 -20.60
CA GLN A 110 32.27 -6.62 -21.61
C GLN A 110 30.77 -6.36 -21.72
N LEU A 111 30.11 -5.99 -20.62
CA LEU A 111 28.70 -5.61 -20.59
C LEU A 111 28.44 -4.16 -21.07
N GLY A 112 29.50 -3.40 -21.40
CA GLY A 112 29.40 -2.07 -21.99
C GLY A 112 29.80 -0.91 -21.07
N PHE A 113 30.49 -1.16 -19.95
CA PHE A 113 31.08 -0.08 -19.16
C PHE A 113 32.13 0.68 -19.99
N ASN A 114 31.84 1.93 -20.35
CA ASN A 114 32.72 2.79 -21.14
C ASN A 114 32.95 4.13 -20.43
N GLN A 115 33.63 4.10 -19.28
CA GLN A 115 34.10 5.31 -18.59
C GLN A 115 35.56 5.13 -18.18
N PRO A 116 36.52 5.23 -19.12
CA PRO A 116 37.94 5.02 -18.83
C PRO A 116 38.47 6.01 -17.79
N ASP A 117 37.99 7.26 -17.78
CA ASP A 117 38.35 8.25 -16.75
C ASP A 117 37.86 7.84 -15.36
N ALA A 118 36.65 7.27 -15.25
CA ALA A 118 36.11 6.77 -13.99
C ALA A 118 36.88 5.55 -13.47
N LEU A 119 37.49 4.74 -14.35
CA LEU A 119 38.41 3.68 -13.93
C LEU A 119 39.73 4.27 -13.42
N LEU A 120 40.32 5.20 -14.17
CA LEU A 120 41.64 5.75 -13.89
C LEU A 120 41.66 6.65 -12.64
N GLN A 121 40.64 7.47 -12.44
CA GLN A 121 40.61 8.47 -11.37
C GLN A 121 40.07 7.94 -10.04
N ASN A 122 39.26 6.88 -10.04
CA ASN A 122 38.63 6.38 -8.82
C ASN A 122 39.69 5.86 -7.82
N PRO A 123 39.78 6.44 -6.60
CA PRO A 123 40.80 6.07 -5.62
C PRO A 123 40.64 4.64 -5.10
N GLU A 124 39.42 4.09 -5.13
CA GLU A 124 39.13 2.73 -4.66
C GLU A 124 39.72 1.65 -5.58
N LEU A 125 40.10 2.01 -6.81
CA LEU A 125 40.75 1.12 -7.78
C LEU A 125 42.27 1.34 -7.86
N ALA A 126 42.86 2.17 -6.98
CA ALA A 126 44.27 2.53 -7.05
C ALA A 126 45.20 1.31 -7.01
N SER A 127 44.85 0.28 -6.24
CA SER A 127 45.60 -0.98 -6.13
C SER A 127 45.71 -1.76 -7.44
N LEU A 128 44.81 -1.51 -8.40
CA LEU A 128 44.78 -2.22 -9.69
C LEU A 128 45.63 -1.56 -10.78
N ARG A 129 45.97 -0.27 -10.63
CA ARG A 129 46.57 0.54 -11.70
C ARG A 129 47.96 0.06 -12.14
N SER A 130 48.70 -0.61 -11.26
CA SER A 130 50.01 -1.19 -11.56
C SER A 130 49.92 -2.56 -12.25
N LEU A 131 48.73 -3.15 -12.35
CA LEU A 131 48.53 -4.48 -12.91
C LEU A 131 48.36 -4.42 -14.45
N PRO A 132 49.05 -5.27 -15.22
CA PRO A 132 48.94 -5.28 -16.69
C PRO A 132 47.50 -5.44 -17.21
N GLY A 133 46.68 -6.23 -16.49
CA GLY A 133 45.27 -6.44 -16.83
C GLY A 133 44.43 -5.15 -16.80
N PHE A 134 44.78 -4.19 -15.94
CA PHE A 134 44.05 -2.93 -15.82
C PHE A 134 44.26 -2.02 -17.05
N SER A 135 45.49 -1.95 -17.57
CA SER A 135 45.80 -1.20 -18.79
C SER A 135 45.14 -1.77 -20.05
N LEU A 136 44.81 -3.06 -20.06
CA LEU A 136 44.00 -3.68 -21.12
C LEU A 136 42.53 -3.25 -21.01
N LEU A 137 41.97 -3.28 -19.79
CA LEU A 137 40.60 -2.86 -19.53
C LEU A 137 40.35 -1.39 -19.85
N LEU A 138 41.29 -0.49 -19.55
CA LEU A 138 41.20 0.93 -19.92
C LEU A 138 41.08 1.13 -21.43
N ARG A 139 41.86 0.39 -22.22
CA ARG A 139 41.81 0.44 -23.69
C ARG A 139 40.50 -0.13 -24.22
N GLN A 140 40.04 -1.24 -23.66
CA GLN A 140 38.77 -1.88 -24.05
C GLN A 140 37.56 -1.00 -23.72
N ALA A 141 37.53 -0.41 -22.53
CA ALA A 141 36.46 0.51 -22.12
C ALA A 141 36.35 1.66 -23.13
N GLY A 142 37.45 2.35 -23.44
CA GLY A 142 37.46 3.48 -24.39
C GLY A 142 37.19 3.14 -25.85
N GLN A 143 37.11 1.85 -26.22
CA GLN A 143 36.79 1.39 -27.58
C GLN A 143 35.36 0.86 -27.73
N ASN A 144 34.70 0.51 -26.63
CA ASN A 144 33.31 0.08 -26.68
C ASN A 144 32.42 1.29 -27.02
N PRO A 145 31.48 1.22 -27.98
CA PRO A 145 30.49 2.27 -28.13
C PRO A 145 29.80 2.45 -26.76
N ALA A 146 29.53 3.69 -26.35
CA ALA A 146 28.79 3.96 -25.12
C ALA A 146 27.37 3.39 -25.28
N VAL A 147 27.21 2.11 -24.93
CA VAL A 147 25.91 1.48 -24.84
C VAL A 147 25.38 1.91 -23.49
N THR A 148 24.72 3.07 -23.45
CA THR A 148 23.86 3.45 -22.33
C THR A 148 22.62 2.55 -22.33
N ARG A 149 22.80 1.22 -22.29
CA ARG A 149 21.73 0.32 -21.88
C ARG A 149 21.68 0.44 -20.37
N THR A 150 20.99 1.47 -19.90
CA THR A 150 20.31 1.36 -18.61
C THR A 150 19.59 0.01 -18.60
N ALA A 151 19.63 -0.72 -17.49
CA ALA A 151 18.97 -2.02 -17.29
C ALA A 151 17.44 -2.03 -17.54
N SER A 152 16.89 -0.96 -18.14
CA SER A 152 15.50 -0.71 -18.48
C SER A 152 15.06 -1.23 -19.87
N GLU A 153 15.95 -1.68 -20.74
CA GLU A 153 15.59 -2.14 -22.11
C GLU A 153 15.59 -3.66 -22.30
N THR A 154 15.01 -4.39 -21.34
CA THR A 154 14.29 -5.64 -21.65
C THR A 154 12.82 -5.32 -21.87
N THR A 155 12.52 -4.40 -22.79
CA THR A 155 11.20 -4.35 -23.41
C THR A 155 11.06 -5.61 -24.26
N THR A 156 10.55 -6.69 -23.68
CA THR A 156 9.92 -7.74 -24.47
C THR A 156 8.85 -7.04 -25.30
N SER A 157 9.03 -7.00 -26.62
CA SER A 157 7.99 -6.51 -27.54
C SER A 157 6.71 -7.29 -27.24
N THR A 158 5.78 -6.66 -26.53
CA THR A 158 4.47 -7.27 -26.24
C THR A 158 3.56 -7.08 -27.43
N THR A 159 2.78 -8.10 -27.73
CA THR A 159 1.66 -7.97 -28.67
C THR A 159 0.39 -7.98 -27.85
N PRO A 160 -0.46 -6.95 -27.91
CA PRO A 160 -1.75 -6.96 -27.23
C PRO A 160 -2.54 -8.21 -27.63
N ALA A 161 -3.04 -8.96 -26.65
CA ALA A 161 -3.78 -10.19 -26.93
C ALA A 161 -5.21 -9.89 -27.40
N LEU A 162 -5.76 -10.72 -28.28
CA LEU A 162 -7.15 -10.65 -28.71
C LEU A 162 -8.09 -11.04 -27.56
N LEU A 163 -9.27 -10.42 -27.54
CA LEU A 163 -10.40 -10.87 -26.73
C LEU A 163 -11.16 -11.95 -27.52
N THR A 164 -11.27 -13.16 -26.98
CA THR A 164 -11.91 -14.31 -27.67
C THR A 164 -13.07 -14.83 -26.86
N GLU A 165 -14.28 -14.86 -27.42
CA GLU A 165 -15.45 -15.55 -26.82
C GLU A 165 -15.64 -15.25 -25.32
N GLN A 166 -15.57 -13.96 -24.94
CA GLN A 166 -15.60 -13.44 -23.55
C GLN A 166 -14.36 -13.72 -22.68
N THR A 167 -13.23 -14.09 -23.25
CA THR A 167 -12.00 -14.40 -22.51
C THR A 167 -10.86 -13.45 -22.88
N ALA A 168 -10.08 -13.04 -21.87
CA ALA A 168 -8.85 -12.27 -21.99
C ALA A 168 -7.70 -13.02 -21.30
N ILE A 169 -6.78 -13.63 -22.07
CA ILE A 169 -5.72 -14.47 -21.51
C ILE A 169 -4.48 -13.64 -21.16
N VAL A 170 -4.10 -13.64 -19.89
CA VAL A 170 -2.82 -13.12 -19.37
C VAL A 170 -1.71 -14.13 -19.65
N SER A 171 -0.69 -13.70 -20.38
CA SER A 171 0.48 -14.52 -20.72
C SER A 171 1.75 -13.68 -20.75
N VAL A 172 2.89 -14.35 -20.98
CA VAL A 172 4.17 -13.65 -21.19
C VAL A 172 4.16 -12.80 -22.47
N ARG A 173 3.35 -13.17 -23.47
CA ARG A 173 3.36 -12.51 -24.80
C ARG A 173 2.74 -11.12 -24.79
N ASN A 174 1.79 -10.90 -23.89
CA ASN A 174 1.04 -9.66 -23.76
C ASN A 174 1.30 -8.94 -22.44
N THR A 175 2.26 -9.38 -21.64
CA THR A 175 2.63 -8.73 -20.37
C THR A 175 4.02 -8.13 -20.50
N ARG A 176 4.20 -6.89 -20.06
CA ARG A 176 5.51 -6.21 -19.99
C ARG A 176 5.75 -5.65 -18.60
N TRP A 177 7.02 -5.61 -18.19
CA TRP A 177 7.44 -4.90 -16.99
C TRP A 177 7.70 -3.42 -17.30
N VAL A 178 7.20 -2.54 -16.45
CA VAL A 178 7.43 -1.09 -16.51
C VAL A 178 8.09 -0.66 -15.21
N PRO A 179 9.43 -0.60 -15.16
CA PRO A 179 10.17 -0.28 -13.94
C PRO A 179 9.78 1.06 -13.32
N ALA A 180 9.51 2.08 -14.15
CA ALA A 180 9.15 3.42 -13.70
C ALA A 180 7.82 3.47 -12.94
N ASP A 181 6.87 2.62 -13.32
CA ASP A 181 5.55 2.50 -12.70
C ASP A 181 5.50 1.37 -11.65
N PHE A 182 6.62 0.67 -11.45
CA PHE A 182 6.71 -0.57 -10.66
C PHE A 182 5.57 -1.55 -10.99
N SER A 183 5.22 -1.67 -12.29
CA SER A 183 4.02 -2.38 -12.73
C SER A 183 4.26 -3.35 -13.88
N LEU A 184 3.68 -4.54 -13.77
CA LEU A 184 3.39 -5.44 -14.89
C LEU A 184 2.13 -4.94 -15.59
N VAL A 185 2.26 -4.66 -16.89
CA VAL A 185 1.15 -4.20 -17.74
C VAL A 185 0.79 -5.33 -18.68
N THR A 186 -0.42 -5.85 -18.54
CA THR A 186 -0.98 -6.78 -19.52
C THR A 186 -1.88 -6.02 -20.48
N GLU A 187 -1.59 -6.19 -21.77
CA GLU A 187 -2.21 -5.44 -22.86
C GLU A 187 -3.14 -6.36 -23.67
N PHE A 188 -4.37 -5.91 -23.85
CA PHE A 188 -5.36 -6.52 -24.72
C PHE A 188 -5.72 -5.57 -25.86
N GLN A 189 -6.11 -6.10 -27.01
CA GLN A 189 -6.63 -5.28 -28.09
C GLN A 189 -7.94 -4.64 -27.64
N ALA A 190 -7.92 -3.32 -27.50
CA ALA A 190 -9.10 -2.57 -27.10
C ALA A 190 -10.22 -2.79 -28.14
N PRO A 191 -11.46 -3.05 -27.70
CA PRO A 191 -12.57 -3.10 -28.62
C PRO A 191 -12.80 -1.70 -29.23
N PRO A 192 -13.51 -1.60 -30.37
CA PRO A 192 -13.87 -0.31 -30.95
C PRO A 192 -14.57 0.58 -29.92
N THR A 193 -14.40 1.91 -30.03
CA THR A 193 -15.08 2.87 -29.16
C THR A 193 -16.58 2.61 -29.12
N LEU A 194 -17.15 2.68 -27.92
CA LEU A 194 -18.56 2.45 -27.70
C LEU A 194 -19.39 3.50 -28.45
N ASN A 195 -20.44 3.07 -29.16
CA ASN A 195 -21.37 3.96 -29.86
C ASN A 195 -22.82 3.46 -29.71
N HIS A 196 -23.77 4.38 -29.87
CA HIS A 196 -25.22 4.14 -29.71
C HIS A 196 -25.86 3.16 -30.70
N LYS A 197 -25.15 2.73 -31.76
CA LYS A 197 -25.72 1.89 -32.83
C LYS A 197 -25.37 0.41 -32.70
N ARG A 198 -24.59 0.03 -31.69
CA ARG A 198 -24.15 -1.35 -31.51
C ARG A 198 -25.20 -2.15 -30.74
N SER A 199 -25.61 -3.28 -31.30
CA SER A 199 -26.38 -4.28 -30.55
C SER A 199 -25.48 -4.91 -29.49
N LEU A 200 -25.85 -4.74 -28.22
CA LEU A 200 -25.12 -5.29 -27.08
C LEU A 200 -25.87 -6.51 -26.51
N PRO A 201 -25.15 -7.51 -25.95
CA PRO A 201 -25.79 -8.65 -25.30
C PRO A 201 -26.68 -8.22 -24.13
N GLN A 202 -27.78 -8.95 -23.92
CA GLN A 202 -28.61 -8.77 -22.74
C GLN A 202 -28.01 -9.49 -21.53
N ILE A 203 -28.14 -8.85 -20.38
CA ILE A 203 -27.72 -9.37 -19.08
C ILE A 203 -28.76 -10.39 -18.62
N THR A 204 -28.32 -11.58 -18.26
CA THR A 204 -29.19 -12.72 -17.92
C THR A 204 -29.39 -12.89 -16.41
N THR A 205 -28.58 -12.22 -15.58
CA THR A 205 -28.77 -12.15 -14.13
C THR A 205 -30.19 -11.66 -13.80
N ALA A 206 -30.97 -12.46 -13.06
CA ALA A 206 -32.32 -12.10 -12.67
C ALA A 206 -32.33 -11.09 -11.51
N SER A 207 -32.53 -9.81 -11.82
CA SER A 207 -32.79 -8.77 -10.82
C SER A 207 -33.58 -7.60 -11.44
N PRO A 208 -34.31 -6.80 -10.64
CA PRO A 208 -34.97 -5.59 -11.15
C PRO A 208 -34.01 -4.59 -11.80
N ALA A 209 -32.82 -4.43 -11.22
CA ALA A 209 -31.78 -3.57 -11.79
C ALA A 209 -31.30 -4.08 -13.16
N ALA A 210 -31.08 -5.39 -13.32
CA ALA A 210 -30.72 -5.96 -14.61
C ALA A 210 -31.83 -5.80 -15.66
N ALA A 211 -33.11 -5.87 -15.25
CA ALA A 211 -34.23 -5.62 -16.15
C ALA A 211 -34.24 -4.18 -16.68
N LEU A 212 -33.96 -3.18 -15.82
CA LEU A 212 -33.81 -1.78 -16.23
C LEU A 212 -32.64 -1.60 -17.20
N VAL A 213 -31.47 -2.17 -16.89
CA VAL A 213 -30.29 -2.07 -17.76
C VAL A 213 -30.55 -2.73 -19.12
N ASN A 214 -31.22 -3.88 -19.15
CA ASN A 214 -31.61 -4.54 -20.40
C ASN A 214 -32.55 -3.70 -21.25
N GLN A 215 -33.51 -3.01 -20.62
CA GLN A 215 -34.39 -2.08 -21.33
C GLN A 215 -33.57 -0.96 -22.00
N TRP A 216 -32.61 -0.37 -21.29
CA TRP A 216 -31.75 0.68 -21.84
C TRP A 216 -30.74 0.16 -22.89
N ILE A 217 -30.29 -1.08 -22.76
CA ILE A 217 -29.49 -1.76 -23.80
C ILE A 217 -30.31 -1.90 -25.09
N GLN A 218 -31.57 -2.36 -24.99
CA GLN A 218 -32.46 -2.48 -26.14
C GLN A 218 -32.74 -1.11 -26.80
N GLN A 219 -32.75 -0.04 -26.01
CA GLN A 219 -32.92 1.34 -26.48
C GLN A 219 -31.63 1.95 -27.05
N GLY A 220 -30.47 1.32 -26.86
CA GLY A 220 -29.16 1.86 -27.26
C GLY A 220 -28.66 3.01 -26.38
N SER A 221 -29.24 3.20 -25.19
CA SER A 221 -28.90 4.27 -24.24
C SER A 221 -27.95 3.81 -23.13
N ALA A 222 -27.74 2.51 -22.94
CA ALA A 222 -26.81 1.95 -21.94
C ALA A 222 -25.55 1.36 -22.59
N ALA A 223 -24.42 1.43 -21.88
CA ALA A 223 -23.12 0.97 -22.33
C ALA A 223 -22.93 -0.56 -22.30
N GLY A 224 -23.73 -1.28 -21.50
CA GLY A 224 -23.53 -2.71 -21.26
C GLY A 224 -22.13 -3.01 -20.69
N PHE A 225 -21.63 -4.23 -20.90
CA PHE A 225 -20.30 -4.63 -20.43
C PHE A 225 -19.17 -4.44 -21.47
N HIS A 226 -19.41 -3.62 -22.49
CA HIS A 226 -18.46 -3.42 -23.58
C HIS A 226 -17.09 -2.95 -23.05
N GLY A 227 -16.02 -3.70 -23.40
CA GLY A 227 -14.65 -3.36 -23.04
C GLY A 227 -14.28 -3.53 -21.56
N LEU A 228 -15.18 -4.10 -20.75
CA LEU A 228 -14.91 -4.40 -19.35
C LEU A 228 -14.22 -5.75 -19.18
N LEU A 229 -13.20 -5.73 -18.34
CA LEU A 229 -12.58 -6.94 -17.81
C LEU A 229 -13.16 -7.27 -16.43
N TYR A 230 -13.40 -8.56 -16.21
CA TYR A 230 -13.59 -9.16 -14.91
C TYR A 230 -12.37 -10.01 -14.54
N ASP A 231 -11.68 -9.65 -13.47
CA ASP A 231 -10.47 -10.36 -13.02
C ASP A 231 -10.69 -11.05 -11.68
N ASN A 232 -10.73 -12.38 -11.70
CA ASN A 232 -10.79 -13.19 -10.49
C ASN A 232 -9.38 -13.65 -10.09
N ARG A 233 -8.96 -13.28 -8.88
CA ARG A 233 -7.66 -13.66 -8.30
C ARG A 233 -7.82 -14.59 -7.09
N ASP A 234 -8.82 -15.46 -7.12
CA ASP A 234 -9.01 -16.48 -6.08
C ASP A 234 -9.21 -17.89 -6.63
N ARG A 235 -8.89 -18.11 -7.90
CA ARG A 235 -9.04 -19.39 -8.61
C ARG A 235 -10.47 -19.89 -8.58
N ASP A 236 -11.35 -18.99 -8.94
CA ASP A 236 -12.79 -19.22 -9.07
C ASP A 236 -13.51 -19.57 -7.77
N HIS A 237 -12.90 -19.26 -6.63
CA HIS A 237 -13.48 -19.51 -5.32
C HIS A 237 -14.69 -18.62 -5.05
N SER A 238 -14.64 -17.36 -5.48
CA SER A 238 -15.79 -16.44 -5.49
C SER A 238 -15.97 -15.83 -6.87
N THR A 239 -16.33 -16.67 -7.85
CA THR A 239 -16.43 -16.24 -9.26
C THR A 239 -17.83 -15.84 -9.69
N LEU A 240 -17.93 -14.81 -10.54
CA LEU A 240 -19.13 -14.52 -11.31
C LEU A 240 -19.27 -15.55 -12.45
N GLN A 241 -20.50 -15.91 -12.79
CA GLN A 241 -20.75 -16.90 -13.84
C GLN A 241 -20.82 -16.23 -15.22
N PRO A 242 -20.00 -16.61 -16.22
CA PRO A 242 -20.03 -15.98 -17.54
C PRO A 242 -21.41 -15.98 -18.21
N ALA A 243 -22.18 -17.04 -18.01
CA ALA A 243 -23.54 -17.16 -18.52
C ALA A 243 -24.51 -16.11 -17.97
N GLU A 244 -24.24 -15.53 -16.79
CA GLU A 244 -25.04 -14.49 -16.12
C GLU A 244 -24.70 -13.06 -16.61
N PHE A 245 -23.52 -12.88 -17.22
CA PHE A 245 -22.98 -11.59 -17.64
C PHE A 245 -22.53 -11.58 -19.11
N PRO A 246 -23.42 -11.84 -20.08
CA PRO A 246 -23.04 -11.78 -21.49
C PRO A 246 -22.41 -10.45 -21.90
N GLY A 247 -21.27 -10.51 -22.57
CA GLY A 247 -20.51 -9.33 -23.03
C GLY A 247 -19.45 -8.83 -22.06
N LEU A 248 -19.44 -9.31 -20.82
CA LEU A 248 -18.32 -9.13 -19.89
C LEU A 248 -17.15 -10.03 -20.33
N THR A 249 -15.93 -9.52 -20.25
CA THR A 249 -14.74 -10.30 -20.61
C THR A 249 -14.03 -10.81 -19.36
N PHE A 250 -13.95 -12.13 -19.20
CA PHE A 250 -13.32 -12.82 -18.09
C PHE A 250 -11.82 -12.95 -18.32
N VAL A 251 -11.04 -12.50 -17.35
CA VAL A 251 -9.58 -12.62 -17.38
C VAL A 251 -9.19 -14.03 -16.97
N GLU A 252 -8.42 -14.68 -17.83
CA GLU A 252 -7.87 -16.02 -17.61
C GLU A 252 -6.35 -15.95 -17.62
N TYR A 253 -5.70 -16.95 -17.02
CA TYR A 253 -4.25 -16.95 -16.87
C TYR A 253 -3.63 -18.17 -17.54
N ALA A 254 -2.65 -17.92 -18.43
CA ALA A 254 -1.87 -18.98 -19.06
C ALA A 254 -1.11 -19.83 -18.01
N PRO A 255 -0.80 -21.11 -18.29
CA PRO A 255 -0.16 -22.01 -17.33
C PRO A 255 1.10 -21.45 -16.67
N GLU A 256 1.94 -20.73 -17.41
CA GLU A 256 3.17 -20.10 -16.89
C GLU A 256 2.90 -18.89 -15.99
N ALA A 257 1.78 -18.19 -16.19
CA ALA A 257 1.33 -17.10 -15.32
C ALA A 257 0.74 -17.66 -14.02
N ARG A 258 -0.09 -18.71 -14.11
CA ARG A 258 -0.62 -19.42 -12.93
C ARG A 258 0.49 -20.08 -12.10
N ALA A 259 1.52 -20.64 -12.75
CA ALA A 259 2.71 -21.15 -12.06
C ALA A 259 3.45 -20.06 -11.26
N ALA A 260 3.34 -18.79 -11.68
CA ALA A 260 3.82 -17.61 -10.96
C ALA A 260 2.77 -16.98 -10.01
N ASN A 261 1.67 -17.68 -9.75
CA ASN A 261 0.51 -17.24 -8.94
C ASN A 261 -0.13 -15.92 -9.42
N ALA A 262 -0.07 -15.61 -10.73
CA ALA A 262 -0.66 -14.39 -11.30
C ALA A 262 -2.16 -14.26 -11.06
N ASP A 263 -2.83 -15.39 -10.89
CA ASP A 263 -4.26 -15.57 -10.67
C ASP A 263 -4.65 -15.66 -9.19
N TYR A 264 -3.78 -15.27 -8.24
CA TYR A 264 -4.03 -15.53 -6.82
C TYR A 264 -3.62 -14.40 -5.88
N GLY A 265 -4.54 -14.04 -4.99
CA GLY A 265 -4.34 -13.09 -3.89
C GLY A 265 -4.12 -11.65 -4.36
N ILE A 266 -3.38 -10.88 -3.56
CA ILE A 266 -3.00 -9.52 -3.92
C ILE A 266 -1.91 -9.48 -4.99
N ARG A 267 -2.12 -8.67 -6.03
CA ARG A 267 -1.11 -8.37 -7.06
C ARG A 267 -1.13 -6.87 -7.36
N PRO A 268 -0.70 -6.01 -6.43
CA PRO A 268 -0.76 -4.56 -6.60
C PRO A 268 0.07 -4.07 -7.79
N PHE A 269 1.11 -4.82 -8.17
CA PHE A 269 1.95 -4.53 -9.33
C PHE A 269 1.36 -4.99 -10.67
N GLN A 270 0.25 -5.75 -10.72
CA GLN A 270 -0.34 -6.22 -11.98
C GLN A 270 -1.51 -5.33 -12.38
N ARG A 271 -1.43 -4.74 -13.58
CA ARG A 271 -2.46 -3.88 -14.15
C ARG A 271 -2.81 -4.25 -15.59
N PHE A 272 -3.97 -3.80 -16.03
CA PHE A 272 -4.47 -3.94 -17.40
C PHE A 272 -4.52 -2.60 -18.13
N ASN A 273 -4.58 -2.63 -19.46
CA ASN A 273 -4.81 -1.44 -20.28
C ASN A 273 -6.31 -1.11 -20.47
N LEU A 274 -7.20 -2.00 -20.07
CA LEU A 274 -8.65 -1.82 -20.11
C LEU A 274 -9.22 -1.66 -18.70
N PRO A 275 -10.42 -1.07 -18.55
CA PRO A 275 -11.09 -0.99 -17.27
C PRO A 275 -11.38 -2.39 -16.70
N THR A 276 -11.10 -2.58 -15.40
CA THR A 276 -11.22 -3.89 -14.74
C THR A 276 -11.93 -3.77 -13.42
N LEU A 277 -12.97 -4.58 -13.22
CA LEU A 277 -13.46 -4.89 -11.89
C LEU A 277 -13.02 -6.30 -11.53
N GLY A 278 -12.55 -6.52 -10.31
CA GLY A 278 -12.15 -7.86 -9.91
C GLY A 278 -12.41 -8.17 -8.46
N ASN A 279 -12.03 -9.37 -8.06
CA ASN A 279 -11.97 -9.76 -6.66
C ASN A 279 -10.82 -10.72 -6.38
N ALA A 280 -10.50 -10.84 -5.10
CA ALA A 280 -9.70 -11.93 -4.58
C ALA A 280 -10.24 -12.30 -3.20
N SER A 281 -11.17 -13.26 -3.16
CA SER A 281 -11.82 -13.74 -1.93
C SER A 281 -10.93 -14.70 -1.14
N THR A 282 -9.71 -14.22 -0.86
CA THR A 282 -8.64 -14.89 -0.12
C THR A 282 -8.24 -14.03 1.07
N ALA A 283 -7.67 -14.67 2.10
CA ALA A 283 -7.10 -13.98 3.24
C ALA A 283 -5.82 -14.69 3.69
N TYR A 284 -4.94 -13.94 4.34
CA TYR A 284 -3.81 -14.53 5.03
C TYR A 284 -4.31 -15.16 6.32
N VAL A 285 -4.04 -16.45 6.53
CA VAL A 285 -4.56 -17.23 7.68
C VAL A 285 -3.45 -17.69 8.63
N ASP A 286 -2.30 -17.00 8.62
CA ASP A 286 -1.27 -17.25 9.61
C ASP A 286 -1.80 -16.94 11.03
N PRO A 287 -1.60 -17.79 12.05
CA PRO A 287 -2.19 -17.59 13.38
C PRO A 287 -1.88 -16.24 14.04
N ILE A 288 -0.81 -15.58 13.62
CA ILE A 288 -0.36 -14.31 14.19
C ILE A 288 -0.51 -13.17 13.21
N LEU A 289 -0.15 -13.40 11.94
CA LEU A 289 -0.17 -12.36 10.91
C LEU A 289 -1.41 -12.43 10.01
N TRP A 290 -2.46 -13.14 10.44
CA TRP A 290 -3.72 -13.19 9.71
C TRP A 290 -4.22 -11.79 9.37
N ARG A 291 -4.81 -11.64 8.19
CA ARG A 291 -5.36 -10.38 7.67
C ARG A 291 -6.08 -10.55 6.34
N SER A 292 -7.03 -9.66 6.07
CA SER A 292 -7.61 -9.49 4.75
C SER A 292 -6.61 -8.91 3.74
N ASN A 293 -6.98 -9.01 2.46
CA ASN A 293 -6.22 -8.43 1.36
C ASN A 293 -6.06 -6.88 1.48
N PRO A 294 -7.12 -6.09 1.78
CA PRO A 294 -6.97 -4.65 1.99
C PRO A 294 -6.02 -4.29 3.14
N ARG A 295 -6.07 -5.00 4.28
CA ARG A 295 -5.15 -4.73 5.39
C ARG A 295 -3.71 -5.11 5.05
N MET A 296 -3.50 -6.15 4.22
CA MET A 296 -2.16 -6.44 3.67
C MET A 296 -1.67 -5.31 2.74
N LEU A 297 -2.52 -4.79 1.85
CA LEU A 297 -2.16 -3.68 0.95
C LEU A 297 -1.78 -2.42 1.73
N LEU A 298 -2.43 -2.16 2.87
CA LEU A 298 -2.12 -1.04 3.76
C LEU A 298 -0.91 -1.27 4.67
N SER A 299 -0.29 -2.45 4.67
CA SER A 299 0.93 -2.71 5.45
C SER A 299 2.22 -2.24 4.75
N SER A 300 2.10 -1.74 3.51
CA SER A 300 3.21 -1.27 2.67
C SER A 300 2.79 -0.02 1.90
N GLU A 301 3.54 1.07 2.06
CA GLU A 301 3.31 2.32 1.32
C GLU A 301 3.34 2.09 -0.20
N LEU A 302 4.27 1.24 -0.68
CA LEU A 302 4.37 0.89 -2.10
C LEU A 302 3.11 0.15 -2.59
N HIS A 303 2.62 -0.84 -1.83
CA HIS A 303 1.42 -1.58 -2.24
C HIS A 303 0.20 -0.66 -2.32
N ALA A 304 -0.01 0.16 -1.29
CA ALA A 304 -1.12 1.10 -1.26
C ALA A 304 -1.03 2.15 -2.40
N ALA A 305 0.18 2.66 -2.68
CA ALA A 305 0.41 3.58 -3.79
C ALA A 305 0.12 2.94 -5.16
N LEU A 306 0.55 1.68 -5.38
CA LEU A 306 0.26 0.96 -6.62
C LEU A 306 -1.23 0.68 -6.79
N THR A 307 -1.94 0.35 -5.70
CA THR A 307 -3.39 0.18 -5.77
C THR A 307 -4.11 1.49 -6.08
N ALA A 308 -3.66 2.62 -5.52
CA ALA A 308 -4.17 3.95 -5.90
C ALA A 308 -3.94 4.23 -7.39
N GLN A 309 -2.76 3.91 -7.94
CA GLN A 309 -2.48 4.07 -9.37
C GLN A 309 -3.41 3.22 -10.24
N SER A 310 -3.70 1.98 -9.86
CA SER A 310 -4.66 1.11 -10.56
C SER A 310 -6.07 1.71 -10.53
N TRP A 311 -6.49 2.27 -9.41
CA TRP A 311 -7.80 2.93 -9.27
C TRP A 311 -7.95 4.13 -10.22
N TYR A 312 -6.94 5.01 -10.30
CA TYR A 312 -6.91 6.12 -11.29
C TYR A 312 -6.82 5.64 -12.75
N ARG A 313 -6.58 4.36 -12.98
CA ARG A 313 -6.55 3.72 -14.31
C ARG A 313 -7.74 2.80 -14.53
N ASN A 314 -8.87 3.12 -13.88
CA ASN A 314 -10.14 2.42 -14.01
C ASN A 314 -10.09 0.94 -13.55
N GLN A 315 -9.30 0.61 -12.54
CA GLN A 315 -9.22 -0.75 -11.99
C GLN A 315 -9.52 -0.77 -10.50
N MET A 316 -10.50 -1.57 -10.10
CA MET A 316 -10.94 -1.67 -8.70
C MET A 316 -11.25 -3.12 -8.35
N TYR A 317 -10.95 -3.49 -7.10
CA TYR A 317 -11.23 -4.83 -6.60
C TYR A 317 -12.17 -4.79 -5.40
N CYS A 318 -12.98 -5.83 -5.28
CA CYS A 318 -13.79 -6.12 -4.10
C CYS A 318 -13.09 -7.20 -3.26
N TYR A 319 -13.06 -7.00 -1.94
CA TYR A 319 -12.45 -7.93 -1.01
C TYR A 319 -13.35 -8.14 0.22
N PRO A 320 -13.49 -9.38 0.73
CA PRO A 320 -14.06 -9.58 2.06
C PRO A 320 -13.15 -9.01 3.16
N GLU A 321 -13.74 -8.46 4.23
CA GLU A 321 -13.01 -8.07 5.45
C GLU A 321 -12.48 -9.29 6.22
N HIS A 322 -13.16 -10.43 6.06
CA HIS A 322 -12.90 -11.71 6.71
C HIS A 322 -13.10 -11.70 8.23
N ARG A 323 -12.20 -11.07 8.98
CA ARG A 323 -12.23 -10.88 10.45
C ARG A 323 -11.54 -9.57 10.88
N ASP A 324 -11.25 -8.69 9.93
CA ASP A 324 -10.56 -7.43 10.21
C ASP A 324 -11.51 -6.36 10.78
N TYR A 325 -12.81 -6.61 10.70
CA TYR A 325 -13.86 -5.72 11.16
C TYR A 325 -15.03 -6.56 11.69
N ASP A 326 -14.93 -6.98 12.95
CA ASP A 326 -15.97 -7.74 13.65
C ASP A 326 -16.04 -7.34 15.14
N PRO A 327 -17.10 -7.69 15.89
CA PRO A 327 -17.19 -7.34 17.32
C PRO A 327 -16.12 -8.00 18.22
N ASP A 328 -15.54 -9.13 17.81
CA ASP A 328 -14.53 -9.86 18.59
C ASP A 328 -13.16 -9.15 18.53
N HIS A 329 -12.80 -8.65 17.35
CA HIS A 329 -11.52 -8.01 17.07
C HIS A 329 -11.60 -6.50 16.94
N GLY A 330 -12.78 -5.92 16.80
CA GLY A 330 -13.00 -4.52 16.47
C GLY A 330 -12.54 -4.15 15.05
N ASP A 331 -12.36 -2.86 14.82
CA ASP A 331 -11.85 -2.30 13.57
C ASP A 331 -10.32 -2.31 13.55
N MET A 332 -9.74 -3.19 12.73
CA MET A 332 -8.30 -3.32 12.55
C MET A 332 -7.73 -2.63 11.30
N PHE A 333 -8.56 -1.94 10.52
CA PHE A 333 -8.06 -1.24 9.34
C PHE A 333 -7.31 0.03 9.76
N PRO A 334 -6.10 0.29 9.24
CA PRO A 334 -5.35 1.48 9.64
C PRO A 334 -5.79 2.75 8.94
N VAL A 335 -6.39 2.63 7.76
CA VAL A 335 -6.73 3.75 6.87
C VAL A 335 -8.03 3.41 6.13
N ASN A 336 -8.92 4.39 6.00
CA ASN A 336 -10.10 4.31 5.14
C ASN A 336 -9.77 4.95 3.79
N THR A 337 -9.97 4.22 2.69
CA THR A 337 -9.63 4.67 1.33
C THR A 337 -10.69 4.24 0.32
N PRO A 338 -10.82 4.95 -0.80
CA PRO A 338 -11.72 4.55 -1.88
C PRO A 338 -11.04 3.65 -2.92
N PHE A 339 -9.89 3.01 -2.68
CA PHE A 339 -9.21 2.28 -3.78
C PHE A 339 -9.82 0.91 -4.10
N TRP A 340 -10.69 0.41 -3.21
CA TRP A 340 -11.33 -0.90 -3.28
C TRP A 340 -12.68 -0.83 -2.55
N ILE A 341 -13.46 -1.91 -2.66
CA ILE A 341 -14.63 -2.12 -1.82
C ILE A 341 -14.31 -3.26 -0.85
N ILE A 342 -14.57 -3.03 0.44
CA ILE A 342 -14.47 -4.07 1.46
C ILE A 342 -15.89 -4.50 1.83
N SER A 343 -16.23 -5.77 1.62
CA SER A 343 -17.52 -6.35 2.03
C SER A 343 -17.43 -6.94 3.43
N GLN A 344 -18.48 -6.76 4.24
CA GLN A 344 -18.61 -7.48 5.51
C GLN A 344 -18.75 -8.98 5.26
N GLY A 345 -17.96 -9.78 5.97
CA GLY A 345 -18.00 -11.23 5.90
C GLY A 345 -16.78 -11.85 5.21
N SER A 346 -16.93 -13.08 4.76
CA SER A 346 -15.85 -13.91 4.19
C SER A 346 -16.10 -14.21 2.71
N SER A 347 -15.49 -15.29 2.18
CA SER A 347 -15.60 -15.65 0.76
C SER A 347 -17.04 -15.67 0.27
N GLY A 348 -17.30 -15.05 -0.89
CA GLY A 348 -18.64 -14.89 -1.45
C GLY A 348 -19.32 -13.56 -1.13
N SER A 349 -18.95 -12.90 -0.01
CA SER A 349 -19.55 -11.61 0.39
C SER A 349 -19.20 -10.45 -0.55
N ASP A 350 -18.18 -10.62 -1.38
CA ASP A 350 -17.75 -9.67 -2.41
C ASP A 350 -18.67 -9.66 -3.64
N GLN A 351 -19.35 -10.78 -3.93
CA GLN A 351 -20.17 -10.90 -5.15
C GLN A 351 -21.31 -9.89 -5.26
N PRO A 352 -22.12 -9.63 -4.21
CA PRO A 352 -23.19 -8.64 -4.30
C PRO A 352 -22.69 -7.26 -4.72
N PHE A 353 -21.53 -6.83 -4.20
CA PHE A 353 -20.89 -5.57 -4.56
C PHE A 353 -20.36 -5.59 -6.00
N MET A 354 -19.70 -6.68 -6.42
CA MET A 354 -19.25 -6.82 -7.80
C MET A 354 -20.42 -6.73 -8.79
N LYS A 355 -21.51 -7.46 -8.53
CA LYS A 355 -22.72 -7.46 -9.37
C LYS A 355 -23.34 -6.06 -9.42
N ALA A 356 -23.46 -5.38 -8.28
CA ALA A 356 -24.03 -4.03 -8.22
C ALA A 356 -23.19 -3.01 -9.00
N ILE A 357 -21.86 -3.05 -8.84
CA ILE A 357 -20.94 -2.15 -9.55
C ILE A 357 -20.92 -2.42 -11.05
N LEU A 358 -20.90 -3.69 -11.48
CA LEU A 358 -20.99 -4.05 -12.90
C LEU A 358 -22.27 -3.51 -13.53
N LEU A 359 -23.43 -3.75 -12.90
CA LEU A 359 -24.71 -3.24 -13.41
C LEU A 359 -24.74 -1.71 -13.46
N THR A 360 -24.18 -1.04 -12.46
CA THR A 360 -24.07 0.43 -12.41
C THR A 360 -23.25 0.96 -13.58
N ILE A 361 -22.10 0.34 -13.80
CA ILE A 361 -21.22 0.66 -14.92
C ILE A 361 -21.93 0.42 -16.27
N ALA A 362 -22.66 -0.68 -16.40
CA ALA A 362 -23.38 -1.03 -17.61
C ALA A 362 -24.54 -0.09 -17.93
N ALA A 363 -25.14 0.50 -16.89
CA ALA A 363 -26.24 1.45 -17.01
C ALA A 363 -25.82 2.83 -17.54
N LEU A 364 -24.55 3.19 -17.43
CA LEU A 364 -24.04 4.49 -17.90
C LEU A 364 -24.35 4.71 -19.39
N HIS A 365 -24.65 5.96 -19.72
CA HIS A 365 -24.77 6.37 -21.12
C HIS A 365 -23.43 6.20 -21.85
N PRO A 366 -23.38 5.71 -23.10
CA PRO A 366 -22.14 5.49 -23.84
C PRO A 366 -21.15 6.66 -23.82
N ASP A 367 -21.61 7.90 -24.00
CA ASP A 367 -20.76 9.08 -24.01
C ASP A 367 -20.13 9.37 -22.64
N VAL A 368 -20.93 9.26 -21.57
CA VAL A 368 -20.45 9.39 -20.18
C VAL A 368 -19.45 8.30 -19.86
N ARG A 369 -19.75 7.06 -20.28
CA ARG A 369 -18.86 5.92 -20.08
C ARG A 369 -17.49 6.15 -20.74
N ASN A 370 -17.47 6.61 -21.99
CA ASN A 370 -16.25 6.92 -22.73
C ASN A 370 -15.45 8.05 -22.05
N GLU A 371 -16.11 9.12 -21.59
CA GLU A 371 -15.45 10.22 -20.87
C GLU A 371 -14.81 9.75 -19.56
N LEU A 372 -15.51 8.92 -18.78
CA LEU A 372 -15.01 8.40 -17.51
C LEU A 372 -13.84 7.43 -17.71
N GLU A 373 -13.88 6.58 -18.74
CA GLU A 373 -12.75 5.73 -19.09
C GLU A 373 -11.53 6.56 -19.50
N HIS A 374 -11.72 7.54 -20.38
CA HIS A 374 -10.63 8.40 -20.87
C HIS A 374 -9.98 9.22 -19.76
N SER A 375 -10.78 9.72 -18.82
CA SER A 375 -10.32 10.54 -17.69
C SER A 375 -9.82 9.73 -16.48
N GLY A 376 -9.94 8.40 -16.51
CA GLY A 376 -9.52 7.55 -15.39
C GLY A 376 -10.45 7.61 -14.17
N ARG A 377 -11.70 8.04 -14.36
CA ARG A 377 -12.67 8.37 -13.30
C ARG A 377 -13.75 7.31 -13.11
N LEU A 378 -13.70 6.22 -13.85
CA LEU A 378 -14.80 5.28 -13.87
C LEU A 378 -15.07 4.63 -12.52
N MET A 379 -14.00 4.17 -11.85
CA MET A 379 -14.13 3.50 -10.54
C MET A 379 -14.44 4.50 -9.41
N GLU A 380 -14.01 5.75 -9.58
CA GLU A 380 -14.38 6.87 -8.71
C GLU A 380 -15.89 7.12 -8.75
N ILE A 381 -16.45 7.28 -9.95
CA ILE A 381 -17.88 7.50 -10.13
C ILE A 381 -18.69 6.28 -9.72
N ALA A 382 -18.24 5.06 -10.01
CA ALA A 382 -18.93 3.85 -9.58
C ALA A 382 -19.09 3.80 -8.04
N GLN A 383 -18.05 4.15 -7.29
CA GLN A 383 -18.14 4.24 -5.83
C GLN A 383 -18.94 5.44 -5.34
N TRP A 384 -18.83 6.58 -5.99
CA TRP A 384 -19.66 7.75 -5.68
C TRP A 384 -21.16 7.42 -5.83
N ILE A 385 -21.55 6.75 -6.92
CA ILE A 385 -22.92 6.26 -7.14
C ILE A 385 -23.32 5.28 -6.04
N MET A 386 -22.49 4.26 -5.76
CA MET A 386 -22.79 3.28 -4.72
C MET A 386 -23.09 3.94 -3.37
N ARG A 387 -22.21 4.84 -2.92
CA ARG A 387 -22.34 5.51 -1.62
C ARG A 387 -23.55 6.46 -1.56
N ARG A 388 -23.89 7.13 -2.67
CA ARG A 388 -25.10 7.97 -2.76
C ARG A 388 -26.39 7.18 -2.83
N SER A 389 -26.30 5.94 -3.29
CA SER A 389 -27.48 5.10 -3.47
C SER A 389 -27.74 4.15 -2.31
N LEU A 390 -26.92 4.16 -1.24
CA LEU A 390 -27.18 3.32 -0.06
C LEU A 390 -28.60 3.56 0.46
N LYS A 391 -29.30 2.50 0.89
CA LYS A 391 -30.73 2.55 1.24
C LYS A 391 -31.09 3.64 2.24
N PHE A 392 -30.21 3.88 3.22
CA PHE A 392 -30.39 4.89 4.27
C PHE A 392 -29.99 6.32 3.86
N VAL A 393 -29.34 6.50 2.71
CA VAL A 393 -28.96 7.81 2.18
C VAL A 393 -30.14 8.38 1.40
N ASP A 394 -30.67 9.49 1.91
CA ASP A 394 -31.68 10.29 1.21
C ASP A 394 -30.98 11.20 0.18
N PRO A 395 -31.36 11.14 -1.11
CA PRO A 395 -30.80 12.01 -2.15
C PRO A 395 -30.87 13.51 -1.84
N ALA A 396 -31.87 13.96 -1.07
CA ALA A 396 -32.05 15.37 -0.71
C ALA A 396 -31.37 15.76 0.62
N GLY A 397 -30.81 14.79 1.34
CA GLY A 397 -30.35 14.98 2.71
C GLY A 397 -28.83 14.96 2.89
N MET A 398 -28.40 15.29 4.10
CA MET A 398 -26.98 15.34 4.49
C MET A 398 -26.43 13.97 4.90
N GLN A 399 -27.20 12.88 4.80
CA GLN A 399 -26.77 11.53 5.19
C GLN A 399 -25.56 11.06 4.38
N TYR A 400 -25.40 11.54 3.13
CA TYR A 400 -24.19 11.29 2.35
C TYR A 400 -22.94 11.86 3.04
N LEU A 401 -23.06 13.03 3.69
CA LEU A 401 -21.98 13.66 4.46
C LEU A 401 -21.88 13.08 5.88
N SER A 402 -21.73 11.76 5.98
CA SER A 402 -21.62 11.05 7.26
C SER A 402 -20.67 9.85 7.21
N GLY A 403 -20.16 9.45 8.38
CA GLY A 403 -19.37 8.22 8.52
C GLY A 403 -20.07 6.96 8.06
N ARG A 404 -21.39 6.86 8.28
CA ARG A 404 -22.19 5.69 7.88
C ARG A 404 -22.25 5.53 6.36
N ALA A 405 -22.28 6.62 5.59
CA ALA A 405 -22.19 6.58 4.12
C ALA A 405 -20.77 6.35 3.61
N HIS A 406 -19.77 6.58 4.47
CA HIS A 406 -18.35 6.44 4.16
C HIS A 406 -17.58 5.44 5.04
N PRO A 407 -18.10 4.21 5.27
CA PRO A 407 -17.43 3.26 6.14
C PRO A 407 -16.22 2.65 5.43
N VAL A 408 -15.33 2.04 6.22
CA VAL A 408 -14.23 1.21 5.69
C VAL A 408 -14.73 -0.14 5.18
N VAL A 409 -15.77 -0.71 5.82
CA VAL A 409 -16.44 -1.95 5.42
C VAL A 409 -17.91 -1.70 5.13
N PHE A 410 -18.38 -2.20 3.99
CA PHE A 410 -19.76 -2.06 3.54
C PHE A 410 -20.60 -3.29 3.86
N GLN A 411 -21.86 -3.04 4.18
CA GLN A 411 -22.88 -4.05 4.44
C GLN A 411 -23.71 -4.31 3.19
N GLU A 412 -23.85 -5.57 2.79
CA GLU A 412 -24.67 -5.94 1.62
C GLU A 412 -26.11 -5.44 1.75
N HIS A 413 -26.69 -5.54 2.95
CA HIS A 413 -28.09 -5.16 3.17
C HIS A 413 -28.38 -3.67 2.93
N ASP A 414 -27.35 -2.80 2.94
CA ASP A 414 -27.48 -1.38 2.64
C ASP A 414 -27.48 -1.06 1.13
N LEU A 415 -27.13 -2.02 0.25
CA LEU A 415 -27.11 -1.80 -1.20
C LEU A 415 -28.53 -1.65 -1.78
N ASP A 416 -28.71 -0.61 -2.60
CA ASP A 416 -29.89 -0.39 -3.45
C ASP A 416 -29.44 -0.36 -4.92
N THR A 417 -29.31 -1.53 -5.52
CA THR A 417 -28.79 -1.67 -6.88
C THR A 417 -29.69 -1.01 -7.93
N GLU A 418 -31.01 -0.95 -7.69
CA GLU A 418 -31.94 -0.26 -8.59
C GLU A 418 -31.66 1.25 -8.61
N ARG A 419 -31.51 1.86 -7.42
CA ARG A 419 -31.14 3.27 -7.32
C ARG A 419 -29.76 3.55 -7.91
N MET A 420 -28.81 2.63 -7.76
CA MET A 420 -27.48 2.74 -8.37
C MET A 420 -27.57 2.81 -9.90
N VAL A 421 -28.29 1.89 -10.56
CA VAL A 421 -28.39 1.88 -12.03
C VAL A 421 -29.21 3.07 -12.55
N GLN A 422 -30.24 3.50 -11.82
CA GLN A 422 -31.03 4.69 -12.17
C GLN A 422 -30.18 5.97 -12.10
N LEU A 423 -29.41 6.16 -11.02
CA LEU A 423 -28.50 7.30 -10.88
C LEU A 423 -27.46 7.29 -12.00
N ALA A 424 -26.83 6.13 -12.27
CA ALA A 424 -25.88 5.97 -13.35
C ALA A 424 -26.46 6.34 -14.72
N HIS A 425 -27.67 5.86 -15.03
CA HIS A 425 -28.29 6.11 -16.32
C HIS A 425 -28.72 7.58 -16.49
N SER A 426 -29.11 8.24 -15.39
CA SER A 426 -29.50 9.65 -15.41
C SER A 426 -28.31 10.61 -15.53
N LEU A 427 -27.10 10.15 -15.21
CA LEU A 427 -25.90 10.97 -15.10
C LEU A 427 -25.52 11.57 -16.47
N GLN A 428 -25.30 12.87 -16.50
CA GLN A 428 -24.79 13.60 -17.66
C GLN A 428 -23.33 14.03 -17.44
N PRO A 429 -22.53 14.26 -18.50
CA PRO A 429 -21.16 14.78 -18.40
C PRO A 429 -21.04 16.02 -17.51
N SER A 430 -21.99 16.95 -17.66
CA SER A 430 -22.04 18.16 -16.86
C SER A 430 -22.31 17.89 -15.38
N GLN A 431 -22.93 16.77 -15.01
CA GLN A 431 -23.26 16.45 -13.62
C GLN A 431 -22.14 15.69 -12.90
N LEU A 432 -21.03 15.37 -13.59
CA LEU A 432 -19.89 14.71 -12.96
C LEU A 432 -19.35 15.59 -11.82
N PRO A 433 -19.18 15.02 -10.61
CA PRO A 433 -18.65 15.77 -9.47
C PRO A 433 -17.22 16.23 -9.71
N ALA A 434 -16.79 17.27 -9.00
CA ALA A 434 -15.37 17.59 -8.87
C ALA A 434 -14.63 16.50 -8.06
N ILE A 435 -13.30 16.54 -8.06
CA ILE A 435 -12.42 15.65 -7.27
C ILE A 435 -11.79 16.47 -6.15
N ALA A 436 -11.95 16.01 -4.90
CA ALA A 436 -11.20 16.54 -3.77
C ALA A 436 -9.77 16.02 -3.79
N LYS A 437 -8.76 16.91 -3.85
CA LYS A 437 -7.34 16.52 -3.74
C LYS A 437 -6.65 17.14 -2.55
N LEU A 438 -6.16 16.28 -1.66
CA LEU A 438 -5.41 16.62 -0.46
C LEU A 438 -3.94 16.95 -0.76
N SER A 439 -3.39 17.86 0.00
CA SER A 439 -1.95 18.10 0.12
C SER A 439 -1.61 18.40 1.57
N VAL A 440 -0.72 17.60 2.16
CA VAL A 440 -0.22 17.85 3.53
C VAL A 440 0.85 18.94 3.45
N ILE A 441 0.57 20.10 4.03
CA ILE A 441 1.44 21.29 3.98
C ILE A 441 2.47 21.24 5.10
N SER A 442 2.03 20.87 6.30
CA SER A 442 2.88 20.69 7.46
C SER A 442 2.19 19.77 8.45
N GLU A 443 2.95 19.00 9.19
CA GLU A 443 2.44 18.19 10.30
C GLU A 443 3.45 18.19 11.43
N ASP A 444 2.98 18.00 12.66
CA ASP A 444 3.89 17.86 13.79
C ASP A 444 4.87 16.72 13.51
N SER A 445 6.18 16.99 13.66
CA SER A 445 7.18 15.94 13.65
C SER A 445 7.28 15.27 15.02
N ALA A 446 7.60 13.99 15.02
CA ALA A 446 8.02 13.27 16.22
C ALA A 446 9.40 12.68 15.95
N THR A 447 10.24 12.67 16.97
CA THR A 447 11.62 12.21 16.90
C THR A 447 11.66 10.73 17.30
N PRO A 448 12.05 9.80 16.41
CA PRO A 448 12.25 8.41 16.76
C PRO A 448 13.19 8.27 17.96
N ASP A 449 12.96 7.23 18.78
CA ASP A 449 13.73 6.89 19.97
C ASP A 449 13.66 7.90 21.13
N THR A 450 12.95 9.02 20.93
CA THR A 450 12.69 10.05 21.97
C THR A 450 11.19 10.24 22.18
N ASP A 451 10.46 10.62 21.13
CA ASP A 451 9.01 10.85 21.18
C ASP A 451 8.20 9.57 21.01
N TYR A 452 8.80 8.52 20.44
CA TYR A 452 8.21 7.19 20.27
C TYR A 452 9.27 6.12 19.99
N PHE A 453 8.94 4.86 20.29
CA PHE A 453 9.83 3.71 20.14
C PHE A 453 9.26 2.74 19.11
N SER A 454 9.89 2.62 17.94
CA SER A 454 9.36 1.81 16.83
C SER A 454 10.40 1.15 15.93
N GLY A 455 11.70 1.30 16.24
CA GLY A 455 12.78 0.83 15.38
C GLY A 455 12.73 1.53 14.02
N GLN A 456 12.52 0.75 12.94
CA GLN A 456 12.47 1.29 11.57
C GLN A 456 11.07 1.72 11.12
N LEU A 457 10.02 1.48 11.92
CA LEU A 457 8.65 1.81 11.53
C LEU A 457 8.40 3.32 11.62
N THR A 458 7.81 3.88 10.57
CA THR A 458 7.42 5.30 10.49
C THR A 458 5.97 5.51 10.93
N GLU A 459 5.56 6.78 11.03
CA GLU A 459 4.16 7.16 11.28
C GLU A 459 3.34 7.33 9.99
N VAL A 460 3.95 7.26 8.80
CA VAL A 460 3.27 7.43 7.51
C VAL A 460 2.94 6.06 6.93
N ILE A 461 1.66 5.76 6.73
CA ILE A 461 1.19 4.56 6.02
C ILE A 461 0.91 4.88 4.56
N LEU A 462 0.24 6.01 4.33
CA LEU A 462 -0.27 6.39 3.03
C LEU A 462 -0.20 7.91 2.88
N ASN A 463 0.25 8.37 1.71
CA ASN A 463 0.22 9.77 1.37
C ASN A 463 -0.14 9.92 -0.11
N THR A 464 -1.45 9.92 -0.41
CA THR A 464 -1.97 10.09 -1.77
C THR A 464 -2.90 11.31 -1.83
N PRO A 465 -3.17 11.85 -3.03
CA PRO A 465 -4.06 12.99 -3.16
C PRO A 465 -5.51 12.75 -2.70
N ILE A 466 -5.98 11.52 -2.49
CA ILE A 466 -7.37 11.27 -2.04
C ILE A 466 -7.46 10.51 -0.71
N ALA A 467 -6.32 10.05 -0.19
CA ALA A 467 -6.25 9.35 1.08
C ALA A 467 -4.88 9.57 1.75
N VAL A 468 -4.91 10.02 2.99
CA VAL A 468 -3.75 10.24 3.85
C VAL A 468 -3.91 9.37 5.09
N GLY A 469 -2.90 8.56 5.42
CA GLY A 469 -2.92 7.62 6.54
C GLY A 469 -1.75 7.83 7.48
N ARG A 470 -2.03 7.95 8.78
CA ARG A 470 -1.02 8.09 9.85
C ARG A 470 -1.21 7.06 10.97
N VAL A 471 -0.11 6.64 11.57
CA VAL A 471 -0.09 5.89 12.84
C VAL A 471 0.37 6.83 13.95
N TYR A 472 -0.42 6.94 15.00
CA TYR A 472 -0.14 7.80 16.14
C TYR A 472 0.87 7.12 17.10
N ARG A 473 2.16 7.15 16.78
CA ARG A 473 3.20 6.52 17.61
C ARG A 473 3.69 7.44 18.73
N THR A 474 3.70 8.75 18.48
CA THR A 474 4.16 9.76 19.44
C THR A 474 3.47 9.70 20.81
N LEU A 475 4.23 10.05 21.85
CA LEU A 475 3.76 10.25 23.21
C LEU A 475 3.03 11.59 23.43
N LYS A 476 3.09 12.52 22.46
CA LYS A 476 2.34 13.79 22.54
C LYS A 476 0.85 13.53 22.67
N ARG A 477 0.18 14.32 23.51
CA ARG A 477 -1.27 14.20 23.76
C ARG A 477 -2.12 14.56 22.55
N SER A 478 -1.63 15.46 21.70
CA SER A 478 -2.28 15.86 20.46
C SER A 478 -1.29 15.99 19.32
N ARG A 479 -1.78 15.82 18.11
CA ARG A 479 -1.07 16.00 16.84
C ARG A 479 -1.88 16.91 15.93
N SER A 480 -1.21 17.89 15.33
CA SER A 480 -1.80 18.74 14.30
C SER A 480 -1.19 18.46 12.93
N MET A 481 -2.03 18.57 11.90
CA MET A 481 -1.60 18.66 10.51
C MET A 481 -2.38 19.74 9.78
N VAL A 482 -1.69 20.51 8.95
CA VAL A 482 -2.27 21.49 8.03
C VAL A 482 -2.41 20.84 6.67
N VAL A 483 -3.64 20.86 6.16
CA VAL A 483 -4.01 20.18 4.91
C VAL A 483 -4.71 21.17 3.99
N ASP A 484 -4.26 21.18 2.75
CA ASP A 484 -4.95 21.84 1.63
C ASP A 484 -5.83 20.86 0.90
N VAL A 485 -6.95 21.36 0.39
CA VAL A 485 -7.80 20.67 -0.57
C VAL A 485 -7.96 21.51 -1.83
N ALA A 486 -7.68 20.90 -2.98
CA ALA A 486 -7.99 21.46 -4.29
C ALA A 486 -9.23 20.77 -4.88
N ALA A 487 -10.05 21.54 -5.58
CA ALA A 487 -11.14 21.03 -6.40
C ALA A 487 -10.63 20.82 -7.83
N GLU A 488 -10.35 19.58 -8.20
CA GLU A 488 -9.96 19.22 -9.56
C GLU A 488 -11.15 18.81 -10.42
N GLN A 489 -11.00 18.90 -11.75
CA GLN A 489 -12.07 18.59 -12.71
C GLN A 489 -13.36 19.36 -12.43
N LEU A 490 -13.23 20.56 -11.86
CA LEU A 490 -14.35 21.46 -11.61
C LEU A 490 -14.85 22.04 -12.94
N GLN A 491 -16.14 21.89 -13.18
CA GLN A 491 -16.78 22.43 -14.39
C GLN A 491 -16.68 23.97 -14.44
N ILE A 492 -16.49 24.52 -15.64
CA ILE A 492 -16.36 25.97 -15.86
C ILE A 492 -17.61 26.69 -15.31
N GLY A 493 -17.38 27.79 -14.58
CA GLY A 493 -18.45 28.61 -14.00
C GLY A 493 -18.97 28.10 -12.65
N ARG A 494 -18.46 26.98 -12.12
CA ARG A 494 -18.79 26.51 -10.77
C ARG A 494 -17.87 27.11 -9.71
N SER A 495 -18.40 27.28 -8.51
CA SER A 495 -17.65 27.75 -7.33
C SER A 495 -17.69 26.66 -6.26
N PRO A 496 -16.55 26.07 -5.89
CA PRO A 496 -16.52 24.94 -4.98
C PRO A 496 -16.67 25.40 -3.52
N ARG A 497 -17.38 24.60 -2.73
CA ARG A 497 -17.44 24.70 -1.26
C ARG A 497 -16.85 23.44 -0.65
N CYS A 498 -15.98 23.61 0.34
CA CYS A 498 -15.35 22.50 1.04
C CYS A 498 -16.15 22.13 2.29
N HIS A 499 -16.65 20.90 2.35
CA HIS A 499 -17.28 20.34 3.55
C HIS A 499 -16.30 19.41 4.25
N TRP A 500 -15.81 19.82 5.41
CA TRP A 500 -14.98 18.98 6.29
C TRP A 500 -15.86 18.29 7.32
N VAL A 501 -15.80 16.97 7.37
CA VAL A 501 -16.70 16.12 8.15
C VAL A 501 -15.88 15.11 8.95
N VAL A 502 -16.16 14.98 10.24
CA VAL A 502 -15.66 13.86 11.03
C VAL A 502 -16.46 12.62 10.63
N LEU A 503 -15.83 11.69 9.94
CA LEU A 503 -16.46 10.44 9.51
C LEU A 503 -16.52 9.46 10.68
N GLN A 504 -15.45 9.34 11.45
CA GLN A 504 -15.47 8.65 12.74
C GLN A 504 -14.42 9.21 13.69
N SER A 505 -14.77 9.29 14.97
CA SER A 505 -13.84 9.59 16.05
C SER A 505 -14.48 9.23 17.39
N GLY A 506 -13.66 9.13 18.43
CA GLY A 506 -14.16 9.19 19.79
C GLY A 506 -14.61 10.62 20.16
N PRO A 507 -15.30 10.79 21.30
CA PRO A 507 -15.72 12.09 21.80
C PRO A 507 -14.54 13.05 21.99
N ASP A 508 -14.67 14.29 21.49
CA ASP A 508 -13.68 15.37 21.60
C ASP A 508 -12.25 15.06 21.09
N GLN A 509 -12.08 13.95 20.34
CA GLN A 509 -10.78 13.52 19.81
C GLN A 509 -10.31 14.36 18.63
N VAL A 510 -11.22 14.94 17.85
CA VAL A 510 -10.90 15.69 16.63
C VAL A 510 -11.34 17.14 16.74
N HIS A 511 -10.47 18.04 16.31
CA HIS A 511 -10.81 19.44 16.06
C HIS A 511 -10.38 19.82 14.64
N ILE A 512 -11.27 20.49 13.90
CA ILE A 512 -11.01 20.98 12.54
C ILE A 512 -11.15 22.50 12.57
N LYS A 513 -10.03 23.19 12.30
CA LYS A 513 -9.96 24.65 12.30
C LYS A 513 -9.69 25.15 10.88
N PRO A 514 -10.66 25.81 10.22
CA PRO A 514 -10.41 26.50 8.96
C PRO A 514 -9.35 27.59 9.11
N LEU A 515 -8.43 27.65 8.15
CA LEU A 515 -7.37 28.67 8.10
C LEU A 515 -7.64 29.74 7.02
N ASN A 516 -8.71 29.57 6.23
CA ASN A 516 -9.21 30.55 5.28
C ASN A 516 -10.75 30.51 5.19
N THR A 517 -11.33 31.51 4.53
CA THR A 517 -12.78 31.69 4.36
C THR A 517 -13.43 30.60 3.51
N GLU A 518 -12.70 30.11 2.51
CA GLU A 518 -13.14 29.08 1.57
C GLU A 518 -13.10 27.68 2.19
N ARG A 519 -12.46 27.55 3.36
CA ARG A 519 -12.17 26.28 4.05
C ARG A 519 -11.38 25.29 3.19
N SER A 520 -10.69 25.77 2.16
CA SER A 520 -9.79 24.95 1.33
C SER A 520 -8.45 24.66 2.02
N ARG A 521 -8.17 25.31 3.16
CA ARG A 521 -7.06 24.98 4.06
C ARG A 521 -7.57 24.84 5.48
N VAL A 522 -7.24 23.73 6.14
CA VAL A 522 -7.61 23.47 7.53
C VAL A 522 -6.42 22.97 8.33
N GLU A 523 -6.45 23.23 9.64
CA GLU A 523 -5.68 22.49 10.62
C GLU A 523 -6.58 21.41 11.23
N ILE A 524 -6.13 20.15 11.16
CA ILE A 524 -6.77 18.99 11.79
C ILE A 524 -5.92 18.63 13.00
N THR A 525 -6.52 18.69 14.19
CA THR A 525 -5.91 18.24 15.43
C THR A 525 -6.57 16.95 15.89
N VAL A 526 -5.77 15.90 16.08
CA VAL A 526 -6.19 14.62 16.66
C VAL A 526 -5.57 14.49 18.06
N LYS A 527 -6.40 14.22 19.07
CA LYS A 527 -5.97 13.93 20.43
C LYS A 527 -5.91 12.42 20.63
N TRP A 528 -4.90 11.96 21.35
CA TRP A 528 -4.87 10.58 21.83
C TRP A 528 -6.06 10.30 22.75
N GLY A 529 -6.68 9.14 22.58
CA GLY A 529 -7.80 8.69 23.39
C GLY A 529 -8.01 7.18 23.28
N PRO A 530 -8.89 6.60 24.11
CA PRO A 530 -9.20 5.18 24.09
C PRO A 530 -10.02 4.79 22.85
N ALA A 531 -10.25 3.49 22.69
CA ALA A 531 -11.23 2.95 21.75
C ALA A 531 -12.62 3.54 21.99
N PHE A 532 -13.38 3.69 20.91
CA PHE A 532 -14.74 4.21 20.92
C PHE A 532 -15.67 3.34 20.09
N GLN A 533 -16.97 3.37 20.42
CA GLN A 533 -18.01 2.67 19.67
C GLN A 533 -18.44 3.48 18.45
N LEU A 534 -18.73 2.80 17.35
CA LEU A 534 -19.25 3.46 16.15
C LEU A 534 -20.73 3.81 16.33
N PRO A 535 -21.16 5.07 16.07
CA PRO A 535 -22.55 5.48 16.31
C PRO A 535 -23.61 4.68 15.53
N TRP A 536 -23.27 4.15 14.35
CA TRP A 536 -24.18 3.38 13.50
C TRP A 536 -24.03 1.85 13.61
N GLN A 537 -23.02 1.38 14.36
CA GLN A 537 -22.75 -0.03 14.68
C GLN A 537 -22.19 -0.10 16.11
N PRO A 538 -23.02 0.07 17.15
CA PRO A 538 -22.54 0.24 18.53
C PRO A 538 -21.74 -0.95 19.08
N GLU A 539 -21.90 -2.14 18.52
CA GLU A 539 -21.12 -3.34 18.81
C GLU A 539 -19.67 -3.25 18.30
N MET A 540 -19.40 -2.40 17.31
CA MET A 540 -18.08 -2.20 16.73
C MET A 540 -17.27 -1.17 17.50
N HIS A 541 -16.03 -1.53 17.81
CA HIS A 541 -15.07 -0.66 18.49
C HIS A 541 -13.93 -0.28 17.54
N SER A 542 -13.59 1.01 17.47
CA SER A 542 -12.48 1.51 16.65
C SER A 542 -11.54 2.41 17.44
N GLN A 543 -10.32 2.51 16.93
CA GLN A 543 -9.30 3.50 17.31
C GLN A 543 -8.79 4.29 16.10
N ARG A 544 -9.44 4.13 14.94
CA ARG A 544 -9.14 4.92 13.75
C ARG A 544 -10.03 6.16 13.75
N VAL A 545 -9.40 7.31 13.70
CA VAL A 545 -10.07 8.58 13.42
C VAL A 545 -10.06 8.82 11.92
N ASP A 546 -11.21 9.15 11.32
CA ASP A 546 -11.33 9.55 9.92
C ASP A 546 -11.97 10.93 9.79
N VAL A 547 -11.32 11.80 9.03
CA VAL A 547 -11.85 13.10 8.60
C VAL A 547 -11.97 13.09 7.08
N GLY A 548 -13.18 13.31 6.57
CA GLY A 548 -13.47 13.42 5.15
C GLY A 548 -13.57 14.89 4.72
N VAL A 549 -13.10 15.19 3.52
CA VAL A 549 -13.39 16.46 2.84
C VAL A 549 -14.08 16.21 1.51
N PHE A 550 -15.16 16.96 1.30
CA PHE A 550 -15.99 16.88 0.11
C PHE A 550 -15.98 18.23 -0.62
N ILE A 551 -15.97 18.18 -1.95
CA ILE A 551 -16.19 19.35 -2.80
C ILE A 551 -17.64 19.35 -3.24
N ASP A 552 -18.38 20.37 -2.82
CA ASP A 552 -19.72 20.70 -3.30
C ASP A 552 -19.60 21.83 -4.33
N ASP A 553 -19.92 21.55 -5.58
CA ASP A 553 -19.84 22.50 -6.68
C ASP A 553 -21.18 23.20 -7.00
N GLY A 554 -22.19 22.99 -6.14
CA GLY A 554 -23.56 23.48 -6.31
C GLY A 554 -24.46 22.60 -7.18
N VAL A 555 -23.89 21.60 -7.88
CA VAL A 555 -24.64 20.60 -8.67
C VAL A 555 -24.49 19.22 -8.05
N SER A 556 -23.30 18.89 -7.57
CA SER A 556 -22.96 17.62 -6.98
C SER A 556 -21.98 17.79 -5.82
N VAL A 557 -21.91 16.77 -4.97
CA VAL A 557 -20.91 16.67 -3.91
C VAL A 557 -20.02 15.49 -4.25
N SER A 558 -18.71 15.70 -4.25
CA SER A 558 -17.71 14.70 -4.63
C SER A 558 -17.72 13.47 -3.73
N LEU A 559 -17.03 12.41 -4.17
CA LEU A 559 -16.49 11.42 -3.24
C LEU A 559 -15.53 12.13 -2.25
N PRO A 560 -15.46 11.73 -0.96
CA PRO A 560 -14.54 12.39 -0.05
C PRO A 560 -13.10 11.98 -0.33
N ALA A 561 -12.19 12.93 -0.15
CA ALA A 561 -10.83 12.59 0.20
C ALA A 561 -10.73 12.42 1.73
N ILE A 562 -9.96 11.44 2.20
CA ILE A 562 -9.99 11.00 3.60
C ILE A 562 -8.62 11.15 4.26
N VAL A 563 -8.60 11.69 5.48
CA VAL A 563 -7.46 11.71 6.39
C VAL A 563 -7.75 10.75 7.55
N SER A 564 -6.99 9.66 7.63
CA SER A 564 -7.08 8.66 8.69
C SER A 564 -5.91 8.74 9.65
N THR A 565 -6.19 8.66 10.95
CA THR A 565 -5.18 8.52 12.01
C THR A 565 -5.52 7.32 12.88
N LEU A 566 -4.67 6.29 12.88
CA LEU A 566 -4.79 5.11 13.73
C LEU A 566 -4.12 5.36 15.09
N LEU A 567 -4.90 5.34 16.16
CA LEU A 567 -4.41 5.38 17.54
C LEU A 567 -3.97 3.98 17.99
N PRO A 568 -2.99 3.86 18.91
CA PRO A 568 -2.43 2.58 19.34
C PRO A 568 -3.37 1.84 20.31
N PRO A 569 -3.97 0.69 19.92
CA PRO A 569 -4.89 -0.04 20.79
C PRO A 569 -4.21 -0.79 21.92
N CYS A 570 -2.92 -1.05 21.81
CA CYS A 570 -2.11 -1.73 22.82
C CYS A 570 -1.43 -0.76 23.82
N GLU A 571 -1.87 0.49 23.90
CA GLU A 571 -1.31 1.48 24.83
C GLU A 571 -2.34 1.97 25.84
N SER A 572 -1.96 2.00 27.11
CA SER A 572 -2.68 2.75 28.14
C SER A 572 -1.81 3.90 28.62
N ARG A 573 -2.35 5.12 28.60
CA ARG A 573 -1.64 6.34 29.03
C ARG A 573 -2.30 6.96 30.25
N THR A 574 -1.52 7.23 31.28
CA THR A 574 -1.97 7.90 32.50
C THR A 574 -1.51 9.35 32.51
N TYR A 575 -2.42 10.28 32.82
CA TYR A 575 -2.13 11.71 32.86
C TYR A 575 -2.48 12.33 34.23
N ALA A 576 -1.66 13.27 34.68
CA ALA A 576 -2.00 14.21 35.75
C ALA A 576 -2.37 15.56 35.11
N GLY A 577 -3.66 15.83 34.95
CA GLY A 577 -4.14 16.95 34.13
C GLY A 577 -3.76 16.74 32.65
N THR A 578 -2.89 17.60 32.12
CA THR A 578 -2.35 17.49 30.75
C THR A 578 -1.01 16.76 30.66
N ARG A 579 -0.35 16.52 31.80
CA ARG A 579 0.99 15.93 31.86
C ARG A 579 0.93 14.41 31.78
N LEU A 580 1.70 13.81 30.87
CA LEU A 580 1.85 12.36 30.76
C LEU A 580 2.71 11.83 31.92
N ILE A 581 2.19 10.88 32.70
CA ILE A 581 2.87 10.31 33.87
C ILE A 581 3.36 8.90 33.59
N ALA A 582 2.57 8.08 32.89
CA ALA A 582 2.98 6.72 32.56
C ALA A 582 2.37 6.25 31.23
N VAL A 583 3.10 5.36 30.55
CA VAL A 583 2.57 4.58 29.43
C VAL A 583 2.85 3.11 29.67
N ASP A 584 1.79 2.31 29.68
CA ASP A 584 1.88 0.86 29.71
C ASP A 584 1.69 0.32 28.29
N TYR A 585 2.75 -0.28 27.75
CA TYR A 585 2.75 -0.89 26.42
C TYR A 585 2.41 -2.37 26.44
N ASN A 586 2.32 -2.97 27.64
CA ASN A 586 1.90 -4.34 27.88
C ASN A 586 0.42 -4.43 28.26
N SER A 587 -0.35 -3.36 28.01
CA SER A 587 -1.80 -3.33 28.22
C SER A 587 -2.46 -4.52 27.50
N PRO A 588 -3.39 -5.24 28.16
CA PRO A 588 -3.91 -6.49 27.63
C PRO A 588 -4.49 -6.31 26.22
N GLN A 589 -3.96 -7.08 25.28
CA GLN A 589 -4.47 -7.20 23.89
C GLN A 589 -5.86 -7.86 23.80
N ASN A 590 -6.51 -8.11 24.94
CA ASN A 590 -7.71 -8.93 25.08
C ASN A 590 -9.00 -8.10 24.96
N SER A 591 -8.93 -6.87 24.48
CA SER A 591 -10.10 -6.01 24.26
C SER A 591 -10.07 -5.42 22.85
N PRO A 592 -11.19 -5.47 22.11
CA PRO A 592 -11.26 -4.87 20.79
C PRO A 592 -11.12 -3.33 20.87
N PRO A 593 -10.50 -2.68 19.88
CA PRO A 593 -9.92 -3.29 18.68
C PRO A 593 -8.54 -3.94 18.95
N ALA A 594 -8.28 -5.07 18.31
CA ALA A 594 -7.00 -5.76 18.39
C ALA A 594 -5.89 -4.96 17.69
N ALA A 595 -4.66 -5.08 18.20
CA ALA A 595 -3.50 -4.42 17.63
C ALA A 595 -2.98 -5.18 16.40
N ASP A 596 -2.81 -4.49 15.26
CA ASP A 596 -2.11 -5.11 14.12
C ASP A 596 -0.62 -5.29 14.48
N PRO A 597 -0.09 -6.52 14.53
CA PRO A 597 1.29 -6.79 14.93
C PRO A 597 2.35 -6.25 13.96
N LEU A 598 1.99 -5.90 12.71
CA LEU A 598 2.91 -5.24 11.77
C LEU A 598 3.00 -3.73 12.01
N LEU A 599 1.94 -3.11 12.55
CA LEU A 599 1.93 -1.68 12.85
C LEU A 599 2.33 -1.42 14.30
N PHE A 600 1.90 -2.26 15.22
CA PHE A 600 2.16 -2.18 16.64
C PHE A 600 2.82 -3.47 17.13
N PRO A 601 4.15 -3.61 16.96
CA PRO A 601 4.88 -4.75 17.51
C PRO A 601 4.69 -4.83 19.02
N THR A 602 4.74 -6.04 19.55
CA THR A 602 4.62 -6.29 20.99
C THR A 602 5.73 -5.54 21.73
N ARG A 603 5.36 -4.87 22.82
CA ARG A 603 6.28 -4.16 23.71
C ARG A 603 6.01 -4.60 25.13
N ARG A 604 6.99 -5.20 25.78
CA ARG A 604 6.84 -5.77 27.13
C ARG A 604 7.48 -4.87 28.17
N TRP A 605 7.03 -3.62 28.26
CA TRP A 605 7.47 -2.70 29.30
C TRP A 605 6.44 -1.62 29.59
N ARG A 606 6.66 -0.93 30.72
CA ARG A 606 5.97 0.30 31.12
C ARG A 606 7.00 1.39 31.35
N ASP A 607 6.69 2.60 30.91
CA ASP A 607 7.51 3.79 31.13
C ASP A 607 6.81 4.73 32.12
N GLU A 608 7.55 5.22 33.12
CA GLU A 608 7.13 6.23 34.09
C GLU A 608 7.94 7.52 33.92
N PHE A 609 7.28 8.61 33.58
CA PHE A 609 7.91 9.85 33.15
C PHE A 609 8.19 10.79 34.34
N GLN A 610 9.39 11.37 34.35
CA GLN A 610 9.87 12.25 35.42
C GLN A 610 10.00 13.69 34.92
N TYR A 611 9.63 14.65 35.77
CA TYR A 611 9.63 16.07 35.42
C TYR A 611 10.22 16.93 36.54
N THR A 612 10.83 18.04 36.15
CA THR A 612 11.19 19.17 37.04
C THR A 612 10.58 20.44 36.44
N ASP A 613 9.82 21.21 37.21
CA ASP A 613 9.18 22.47 36.75
C ASP A 613 8.48 22.35 35.37
N GLN A 614 7.71 21.28 35.19
CA GLN A 614 6.99 20.91 33.96
C GLN A 614 7.85 20.43 32.77
N GLN A 615 9.17 20.46 32.87
CA GLN A 615 10.08 19.94 31.85
C GLN A 615 10.36 18.45 32.07
N LEU A 616 10.28 17.66 30.99
CA LEU A 616 10.61 16.23 31.02
C LEU A 616 12.12 16.07 31.28
N THR A 617 12.49 15.37 32.35
CA THR A 617 13.90 15.09 32.68
C THR A 617 14.33 13.68 32.25
N GLY A 618 13.39 12.77 32.06
CA GLY A 618 13.63 11.38 31.66
C GLY A 618 12.48 10.46 32.05
N TRP A 619 12.70 9.16 31.99
CA TRP A 619 11.73 8.16 32.43
C TRP A 619 12.41 6.93 33.02
N ILE A 620 11.65 6.16 33.80
CA ILE A 620 12.04 4.82 34.28
C ILE A 620 11.26 3.80 33.47
N ARG A 621 11.98 2.83 32.88
CA ARG A 621 11.38 1.70 32.18
C ARG A 621 11.37 0.47 33.08
N HIS A 622 10.21 -0.15 33.19
CA HIS A 622 9.98 -1.42 33.88
C HIS A 622 9.74 -2.52 32.86
N SER A 623 10.69 -3.46 32.76
CA SER A 623 10.58 -4.65 31.90
C SER A 623 10.48 -5.92 32.76
N PRO A 624 9.69 -6.94 32.38
CA PRO A 624 9.62 -8.20 33.11
C PRO A 624 10.99 -8.87 33.26
N GLY A 625 11.32 -9.29 34.49
CA GLY A 625 12.56 -10.03 34.78
C GLY A 625 13.85 -9.21 34.70
N GLN A 626 13.77 -7.87 34.59
CA GLN A 626 14.92 -6.98 34.56
C GLN A 626 14.80 -5.90 35.65
N PRO A 627 15.93 -5.39 36.19
CA PRO A 627 15.89 -4.22 37.06
C PRO A 627 15.38 -2.99 36.29
N PRO A 628 14.74 -2.01 36.96
CA PRO A 628 14.32 -0.77 36.32
C PRO A 628 15.49 -0.06 35.64
N ALA A 629 15.25 0.43 34.42
CA ALA A 629 16.24 1.13 33.62
C ALA A 629 15.90 2.61 33.55
N GLU A 630 16.84 3.50 33.89
CA GLU A 630 16.62 4.94 33.86
C GLU A 630 17.12 5.56 32.56
N PHE A 631 16.31 6.45 31.99
CA PHE A 631 16.62 7.17 30.77
C PHE A 631 16.65 8.67 31.03
N ASN A 632 17.43 9.42 30.26
CA ASN A 632 17.30 10.89 30.21
C ASN A 632 16.23 11.32 29.19
N HIS A 633 15.93 12.61 29.11
CA HIS A 633 14.93 13.17 28.19
C HIS A 633 15.28 12.99 26.70
N LEU A 634 16.49 12.56 26.36
CA LEU A 634 16.93 12.26 24.98
C LEU A 634 16.91 10.75 24.67
N GLY A 635 16.38 9.92 25.58
CA GLY A 635 16.32 8.47 25.39
C GLY A 635 17.63 7.72 25.55
N GLN A 636 18.64 8.34 26.17
CA GLN A 636 19.89 7.67 26.51
C GLN A 636 19.75 6.96 27.86
N LEU A 637 20.23 5.72 27.92
CA LEU A 637 20.26 4.92 29.14
C LEU A 637 21.30 5.50 30.11
N LYS A 638 20.86 5.85 31.32
CA LYS A 638 21.75 6.19 32.43
C LYS A 638 22.34 4.90 32.97
N ASN A 639 23.65 4.75 32.84
CA ASN A 639 24.39 3.62 33.39
C ASN A 639 25.47 4.11 34.35
N THR A 640 25.89 3.25 35.27
CA THR A 640 27.03 3.53 36.16
C THR A 640 28.05 2.41 36.00
N THR A 641 29.30 2.76 35.71
CA THR A 641 30.38 1.76 35.65
C THR A 641 30.63 1.15 37.03
N PRO A 642 31.30 -0.01 37.12
CA PRO A 642 31.72 -0.57 38.41
C PRO A 642 32.52 0.42 39.27
N ASP A 643 33.23 1.36 38.63
CA ASP A 643 34.05 2.40 39.29
C ASP A 643 33.23 3.65 39.70
N GLY A 644 31.90 3.62 39.54
CA GLY A 644 31.00 4.71 39.94
C GLY A 644 30.84 5.85 38.92
N GLN A 645 31.42 5.73 37.72
CA GLN A 645 31.30 6.74 36.68
C GLN A 645 29.92 6.68 36.01
N LYS A 646 29.21 7.81 35.98
CA LYS A 646 27.94 7.93 35.25
C LYS A 646 28.19 8.01 33.74
N LEU A 647 27.53 7.14 32.99
CA LEU A 647 27.57 7.09 31.54
C LEU A 647 26.16 7.29 30.96
N LEU A 648 26.09 7.93 29.80
CA LEU A 648 24.88 8.01 28.98
C LEU A 648 25.10 7.18 27.73
N LEU A 649 24.37 6.07 27.62
CA LEU A 649 24.52 5.13 26.52
C LEU A 649 23.37 5.33 25.52
N PRO A 650 23.67 5.54 24.21
CA PRO A 650 22.65 5.48 23.17
C PRO A 650 21.94 4.12 23.19
N VAL A 651 20.65 4.10 22.91
CA VAL A 651 19.85 2.88 22.85
C VAL A 651 19.44 2.59 21.42
N GLU A 652 19.44 1.33 21.05
CA GLU A 652 18.95 0.84 19.77
C GLU A 652 17.68 0.02 20.00
N TYR A 653 16.65 0.32 19.21
CA TYR A 653 15.43 -0.47 19.14
C TYR A 653 15.43 -1.32 17.86
N SER A 654 15.20 -2.61 18.01
CA SER A 654 15.19 -3.56 16.90
C SER A 654 13.98 -4.47 16.98
N LEU A 655 13.33 -4.71 15.83
CA LEU A 655 12.29 -5.72 15.72
C LEU A 655 12.92 -7.11 15.76
N SER A 656 12.42 -7.95 16.66
CA SER A 656 12.70 -9.36 16.73
C SER A 656 11.49 -10.13 16.23
N SER A 657 11.72 -11.10 15.35
CA SER A 657 10.67 -11.97 14.84
C SER A 657 11.08 -13.41 15.07
N ALA A 658 10.30 -14.14 15.87
CA ALA A 658 10.44 -15.56 16.06
C ALA A 658 9.30 -16.29 15.34
N PRO A 659 9.55 -17.44 14.69
CA PRO A 659 8.50 -18.23 14.07
C PRO A 659 7.40 -18.55 15.09
N GLY A 660 6.15 -18.25 14.74
CA GLY A 660 5.02 -18.52 15.63
C GLY A 660 4.94 -17.58 16.85
N GLN A 661 5.56 -16.38 16.80
CA GLN A 661 5.35 -15.30 17.76
C GLN A 661 5.09 -13.96 17.03
N PRO A 662 4.29 -13.04 17.60
CA PRO A 662 4.18 -11.69 17.07
C PRO A 662 5.56 -11.00 17.09
N PRO A 663 5.84 -10.10 16.12
CA PRO A 663 7.03 -9.26 16.17
C PRO A 663 7.09 -8.52 17.51
N GLU A 664 8.26 -8.57 18.15
CA GLU A 664 8.52 -7.91 19.41
C GLU A 664 9.54 -6.81 19.19
N LEU A 665 9.27 -5.62 19.71
CA LEU A 665 10.26 -4.55 19.73
C LEU A 665 11.18 -4.80 20.92
N LEU A 666 12.47 -5.00 20.66
CA LEU A 666 13.50 -5.13 21.68
C LEU A 666 14.34 -3.86 21.76
N TRP A 667 14.93 -3.59 22.91
CA TRP A 667 15.85 -2.48 23.11
C TRP A 667 17.15 -2.95 23.78
N LYS A 668 18.27 -2.32 23.44
CA LYS A 668 19.58 -2.56 24.06
C LYS A 668 20.47 -1.32 23.99
N PRO A 669 21.40 -1.11 24.94
CA PRO A 669 22.41 -0.09 24.78
C PRO A 669 23.31 -0.41 23.58
N ARG A 670 23.67 0.59 22.77
CA ARG A 670 24.73 0.45 21.77
C ARG A 670 26.04 0.32 22.51
N ASN A 671 26.77 -0.77 22.26
CA ASN A 671 28.17 -0.86 22.67
C ASN A 671 28.93 0.22 21.90
N SER A 672 29.34 1.27 22.59
CA SER A 672 30.42 2.13 22.13
C SER A 672 31.68 1.28 22.12
N GLN A 673 31.98 0.59 21.02
CA GLN A 673 33.37 0.29 20.75
C GLN A 673 34.02 1.62 20.32
N PRO A 674 35.10 2.04 20.99
CA PRO A 674 35.81 3.28 20.67
C PRO A 674 36.38 3.28 19.25
#